data_AF-A0A1W2LMU8-F1
#
_entry.id   AF-A0A1W2LMU8-F1
#
_cell.length_a   1.000
_cell.length_b   1.000
_cell.length_c   1.000
_cell.angle_alpha   90.00
_cell.angle_beta   90.00
_cell.angle_gamma   90.00
#
_symmetry.space_group_name_H-M   'P 1'
#
loop_
_entity.id
_entity.type
_entity.pdbx_description
1 polymer ?
#
loop_
_entity_poly.entity_id
_entity_poly.type
_entity_poly.pdbx_seq_one_letter_code
_entity_poly.pdbx_strand_id
1 'polypeptide(L)'
;MTAEALPAELRRAIVQVARTPRLLVACDYDGTLAPITANPDEARPLPESVGALRSLAGLHETTTAVISGRALRDLATLSRLPAEVNLVGSHGSEFDIGFIHALDDKARELHRRLEAELENLVLDVPGVSLEVKPASIAVHVRRAEHEAGRRVLRDVHNGPSKWEGVSTTDGKEVVELAVVQTDKGRALDTLRHQVGATAAVFLGDDVTDEKAFARISGPDLGVKVGDGESLAQYRVPDTVDVAMVLAFLLEERRNWLYGEQAPPIERLSLLANERSVALVTPDARLTWLCHPGPDAPAIFADLLGGAGAGHFSIKPHRNGLPLGQRYLPNTMTVETRWSRLLVTDYLEPESPAHRTDLVRVISGETAAEIVFAPRPEFGGVPVKLVAEGDGILVQGTSEPFALRSPGVTWEITSDGMNDTATALVTPSPENPVVLELRCGTSDLGEHELSEVERRARAGDYWSTWARTLKLPGVQTDLVGRSALTLRGLVNTDTGGVLAAATSSLPEEIGGVRNWDYRYCWIRDAAMTVRELVHLGSTEEAEGYLRWLHGVLSTLAGPERLHPLYTLAGSVIGAEAVIESLPGYAGSRPVRVGNLANHQVQLDVFGPVVELVQTLAEARGELRDEDWQMVRAMAEAVTRRWNEPDHGIWEERHVPRHRVYSRVMCWVTIDRAVKLGEVYGREVPGAWPSLRDEIAADVLEKGWNEEVQAFTTAYDGTDLDAASLFVGLTGLIDPADPRFQSTVTAIEAELRSGSTVYRYRRDDGLPGGEGGFHICAAWLIEAYLLTGRRTEAEELFTQIVDAAGPTGLLPEQFDPIAERSLGNHPQAYSHIGLIRCANLLSQ
;
A
#
# COMPACT_ATOMS: atom_id res chain seq x y z
N MET A 1 19.11 -9.67 -25.65
CA MET A 1 18.53 -8.52 -26.38
C MET A 1 17.98 -7.57 -25.33
N THR A 2 18.21 -6.27 -25.45
CA THR A 2 17.87 -5.28 -24.40
C THR A 2 16.52 -4.64 -24.71
N ALA A 3 15.71 -4.35 -23.67
CA ALA A 3 14.42 -3.67 -23.80
C ALA A 3 14.52 -2.31 -24.53
N GLU A 4 15.70 -1.68 -24.54
CA GLU A 4 16.00 -0.45 -25.28
C GLU A 4 15.79 -0.54 -26.81
N ALA A 5 15.71 -1.75 -27.37
CA ALA A 5 15.40 -1.97 -28.78
C ALA A 5 13.94 -1.65 -29.15
N LEU A 6 13.02 -1.64 -28.17
CA LEU A 6 11.61 -1.32 -28.42
C LEU A 6 11.40 0.21 -28.55
N PRO A 7 10.48 0.66 -29.43
CA PRO A 7 10.10 2.07 -29.52
C PRO A 7 9.72 2.65 -28.16
N ALA A 8 10.17 3.88 -27.88
CA ALA A 8 9.96 4.52 -26.58
C ALA A 8 8.48 4.65 -26.21
N GLU A 9 7.61 4.94 -27.18
CA GLU A 9 6.17 5.04 -26.97
C GLU A 9 5.54 3.69 -26.62
N LEU A 10 5.97 2.60 -27.29
CA LEU A 10 5.52 1.24 -26.97
C LEU A 10 5.97 0.82 -25.56
N ARG A 11 7.21 1.15 -25.16
CA ARG A 11 7.67 0.89 -23.79
C ARG A 11 6.81 1.59 -22.75
N ARG A 12 6.46 2.87 -22.96
CA ARG A 12 5.57 3.60 -22.05
C ARG A 12 4.20 2.93 -21.95
N ALA A 13 3.62 2.51 -23.07
CA ALA A 13 2.34 1.82 -23.08
C ALA A 13 2.40 0.46 -22.35
N ILE A 14 3.50 -0.30 -22.51
CA ILE A 14 3.73 -1.56 -21.78
C ILE A 14 3.80 -1.30 -20.27
N VAL A 15 4.54 -0.28 -19.82
CA VAL A 15 4.64 0.08 -18.40
C VAL A 15 3.27 0.46 -17.83
N GLN A 16 2.44 1.18 -18.59
CA GLN A 16 1.08 1.55 -18.16
C GLN A 16 0.17 0.33 -18.04
N VAL A 17 0.09 -0.51 -19.08
CA VAL A 17 -0.81 -1.66 -19.08
C VAL A 17 -0.38 -2.72 -18.05
N ALA A 18 0.93 -2.87 -17.80
CA ALA A 18 1.48 -3.75 -16.78
C ALA A 18 0.98 -3.43 -15.35
N ARG A 19 0.59 -2.18 -15.10
CA ARG A 19 0.17 -1.67 -13.78
C ARG A 19 -1.34 -1.67 -13.57
N THR A 20 -2.09 -2.29 -14.48
CA THR A 20 -3.55 -2.40 -14.36
C THR A 20 -3.92 -3.51 -13.39
N PRO A 21 -4.97 -3.40 -12.55
CA PRO A 21 -5.28 -4.41 -11.53
C PRO A 21 -5.33 -5.84 -12.08
N ARG A 22 -6.18 -6.07 -13.09
CA ARG A 22 -6.38 -7.37 -13.74
C ARG A 22 -6.01 -7.27 -15.21
N LEU A 23 -5.00 -8.05 -15.63
CA LEU A 23 -4.41 -7.97 -16.96
C LEU A 23 -4.68 -9.25 -17.76
N LEU A 24 -5.22 -9.10 -18.98
CA LEU A 24 -5.27 -10.17 -19.97
C LEU A 24 -4.20 -9.95 -21.04
N VAL A 25 -3.30 -10.91 -21.25
CA VAL A 25 -2.29 -10.89 -22.33
C VAL A 25 -2.65 -11.96 -23.36
N ALA A 26 -3.17 -11.53 -24.49
CA ALA A 26 -3.57 -12.41 -25.58
C ALA A 26 -2.64 -12.24 -26.80
N CYS A 27 -2.34 -13.33 -27.50
CA CYS A 27 -1.54 -13.32 -28.70
C CYS A 27 -2.17 -14.19 -29.79
N ASP A 28 -2.01 -13.82 -31.05
CA ASP A 28 -2.16 -14.78 -32.15
C ASP A 28 -1.00 -15.78 -32.17
N TYR A 29 -1.21 -16.93 -32.79
CA TYR A 29 -0.21 -17.98 -32.91
C TYR A 29 0.69 -17.83 -34.14
N ASP A 30 0.10 -17.79 -35.35
CA ASP A 30 0.85 -17.86 -36.61
C ASP A 30 1.33 -16.46 -37.00
N GLY A 31 2.58 -16.30 -37.41
CA GLY A 31 3.16 -14.98 -37.72
C GLY A 31 3.36 -14.04 -36.52
N THR A 32 2.83 -14.39 -35.34
CA THR A 32 3.01 -13.65 -34.07
C THR A 32 3.93 -14.38 -33.09
N LEU A 33 3.49 -15.55 -32.57
CA LEU A 33 4.32 -16.35 -31.66
C LEU A 33 5.23 -17.31 -32.41
N ALA A 34 4.75 -17.85 -33.53
CA ALA A 34 5.46 -18.76 -34.41
C ALA A 34 5.69 -18.09 -35.78
N PRO A 35 6.91 -18.06 -36.33
CA PRO A 35 7.16 -17.50 -37.66
C PRO A 35 6.31 -18.19 -38.74
N ILE A 36 5.86 -17.43 -39.75
CA ILE A 36 5.14 -18.00 -40.90
C ILE A 36 6.09 -18.95 -41.65
N THR A 37 5.64 -20.20 -41.83
CA THR A 37 6.37 -21.23 -42.56
C THR A 37 5.58 -21.71 -43.77
N ALA A 38 6.27 -22.29 -44.77
CA ALA A 38 5.62 -22.83 -45.95
C ALA A 38 4.73 -24.06 -45.64
N ASN A 39 5.03 -24.76 -44.55
CA ASN A 39 4.25 -25.88 -44.04
C ASN A 39 3.67 -25.54 -42.65
N PRO A 40 2.36 -25.30 -42.52
CA PRO A 40 1.73 -24.93 -41.25
C PRO A 40 2.01 -25.90 -40.09
N ASP A 41 2.30 -27.18 -40.36
CA ASP A 41 2.61 -28.19 -39.34
C ASP A 41 4.02 -28.04 -38.75
N GLU A 42 4.86 -27.18 -39.34
CA GLU A 42 6.23 -26.88 -38.92
C GLU A 42 6.35 -25.55 -38.17
N ALA A 43 5.29 -24.73 -38.15
CA ALA A 43 5.26 -23.52 -37.35
C ALA A 43 5.41 -23.87 -35.86
N ARG A 44 6.47 -23.38 -35.21
CA ARG A 44 6.74 -23.56 -33.79
C ARG A 44 6.97 -22.20 -33.15
N PRO A 45 6.40 -21.96 -31.95
CA PRO A 45 6.59 -20.69 -31.28
C PRO A 45 8.03 -20.53 -30.82
N LEU A 46 8.50 -19.28 -30.73
CA LEU A 46 9.82 -19.00 -30.16
C LEU A 46 9.86 -19.41 -28.68
N PRO A 47 10.91 -20.14 -28.23
CA PRO A 47 11.04 -20.55 -26.84
C PRO A 47 10.94 -19.39 -25.83
N GLU A 48 11.47 -18.23 -26.20
CA GLU A 48 11.45 -17.00 -25.41
C GLU A 48 10.01 -16.51 -25.19
N SER A 49 9.19 -16.46 -26.25
CA SER A 49 7.78 -16.07 -26.15
C SER A 49 6.97 -17.04 -25.29
N VAL A 50 7.22 -18.35 -25.43
CA VAL A 50 6.58 -19.39 -24.59
C VAL A 50 6.98 -19.24 -23.12
N GLY A 51 8.27 -18.98 -22.84
CA GLY A 51 8.77 -18.76 -21.48
C GLY A 51 8.18 -17.50 -20.84
N ALA A 52 8.04 -16.43 -21.61
CA ALA A 52 7.44 -15.18 -21.13
C ALA A 52 5.94 -15.33 -20.84
N LEU A 53 5.16 -15.94 -21.75
CA LEU A 53 3.73 -16.21 -21.52
C LEU A 53 3.51 -17.13 -20.33
N ARG A 54 4.33 -18.19 -20.17
CA ARG A 54 4.27 -19.06 -18.98
C ARG A 54 4.47 -18.27 -17.69
N SER A 55 5.50 -17.44 -17.65
CA SER A 55 5.84 -16.68 -16.46
C SER A 55 4.77 -15.64 -16.15
N LEU A 56 4.22 -14.97 -17.17
CA LEU A 56 3.09 -14.05 -17.05
C LEU A 56 1.84 -14.75 -16.50
N ALA A 57 1.54 -15.96 -16.98
CA ALA A 57 0.41 -16.76 -16.50
C ALA A 57 0.52 -17.14 -15.01
N GLY A 58 1.74 -17.24 -14.49
CA GLY A 58 2.00 -17.51 -13.08
C GLY A 58 1.92 -16.28 -12.17
N LEU A 59 1.77 -15.07 -12.73
CA LEU A 59 1.68 -13.84 -11.95
C LEU A 59 0.26 -13.58 -11.43
N HIS A 60 0.17 -13.00 -10.23
CA HIS A 60 -1.12 -12.64 -9.62
C HIS A 60 -1.97 -11.74 -10.54
N GLU A 61 -3.26 -12.03 -10.65
CA GLU A 61 -4.23 -11.29 -11.47
C GLU A 61 -3.79 -11.05 -12.93
N THR A 62 -3.00 -11.98 -13.48
CA THR A 62 -2.50 -11.93 -14.84
C THR A 62 -2.94 -13.18 -15.58
N THR A 63 -3.79 -13.02 -16.58
CA THR A 63 -4.24 -14.13 -17.44
C THR A 63 -3.52 -14.05 -18.76
N THR A 64 -3.05 -15.17 -19.29
CA THR A 64 -2.53 -15.24 -20.66
C THR A 64 -3.40 -16.13 -21.54
N ALA A 65 -3.46 -15.79 -22.82
CA ALA A 65 -4.21 -16.56 -23.80
C ALA A 65 -3.54 -16.56 -25.18
N VAL A 66 -3.77 -17.61 -25.96
CA VAL A 66 -3.42 -17.66 -27.38
C VAL A 66 -4.69 -17.90 -28.18
N ILE A 67 -5.01 -16.98 -29.09
CA ILE A 67 -6.22 -17.01 -29.92
C ILE A 67 -5.79 -17.28 -31.36
N SER A 68 -6.14 -18.44 -31.89
CA SER A 68 -5.71 -18.86 -33.24
C SER A 68 -6.90 -19.28 -34.11
N GLY A 69 -6.72 -19.21 -35.42
CA GLY A 69 -7.63 -19.83 -36.38
C GLY A 69 -7.52 -21.36 -36.46
N ARG A 70 -6.45 -21.95 -35.90
CA ARG A 70 -6.24 -23.40 -35.85
C ARG A 70 -7.26 -24.10 -34.96
N ALA A 71 -7.59 -25.35 -35.27
CA ALA A 71 -8.36 -26.18 -34.37
C ALA A 71 -7.64 -26.30 -33.01
N LEU A 72 -8.40 -26.28 -31.91
CA LEU A 72 -7.83 -26.25 -30.55
C LEU A 72 -6.86 -27.42 -30.30
N ARG A 73 -7.20 -28.60 -30.80
CA ARG A 73 -6.35 -29.81 -30.69
C ARG A 73 -5.00 -29.65 -31.38
N ASP A 74 -4.98 -29.03 -32.56
CA ASP A 74 -3.76 -28.81 -33.33
C ASP A 74 -2.93 -27.71 -32.69
N LEU A 75 -3.57 -26.63 -32.24
CA LEU A 75 -2.93 -25.56 -31.48
C LEU A 75 -2.25 -26.10 -30.21
N ALA A 76 -2.94 -26.91 -29.41
CA ALA A 76 -2.38 -27.53 -28.21
C ALA A 76 -1.17 -28.43 -28.53
N THR A 77 -1.26 -29.22 -29.60
CA THR A 77 -0.20 -30.15 -30.01
C THR A 77 1.05 -29.43 -30.51
N LEU A 78 0.89 -28.39 -31.33
CA LEU A 78 1.97 -27.69 -32.00
C LEU A 78 2.62 -26.62 -31.12
N SER A 79 1.84 -25.93 -30.30
CA SER A 79 2.32 -24.85 -29.44
C SER A 79 3.14 -25.35 -28.26
N ARG A 80 2.80 -26.52 -27.69
CA ARG A 80 3.37 -27.04 -26.43
C ARG A 80 3.37 -25.98 -25.31
N LEU A 81 2.38 -25.10 -25.35
CA LEU A 81 2.17 -24.10 -24.32
C LEU A 81 1.80 -24.79 -23.00
N PRO A 82 2.20 -24.21 -21.87
CA PRO A 82 1.87 -24.75 -20.55
C PRO A 82 0.36 -24.62 -20.27
N ALA A 83 -0.17 -25.44 -19.36
CA ALA A 83 -1.61 -25.51 -19.07
C ALA A 83 -2.18 -24.21 -18.48
N GLU A 84 -1.30 -23.36 -17.94
CA GLU A 84 -1.61 -22.06 -17.38
C GLU A 84 -1.94 -21.00 -18.47
N VAL A 85 -1.59 -21.25 -19.74
CA VAL A 85 -1.91 -20.38 -20.87
C VAL A 85 -3.20 -20.85 -21.53
N ASN A 86 -4.23 -20.00 -21.56
CA ASN A 86 -5.52 -20.36 -22.14
C ASN A 86 -5.42 -20.48 -23.66
N LEU A 87 -5.83 -21.62 -24.23
CA LEU A 87 -5.85 -21.81 -25.68
C LEU A 87 -7.26 -21.61 -26.23
N VAL A 88 -7.34 -20.82 -27.29
CA VAL A 88 -8.57 -20.54 -28.03
C VAL A 88 -8.36 -20.89 -29.50
N GLY A 89 -9.04 -21.94 -29.95
CA GLY A 89 -9.00 -22.42 -31.32
C GLY A 89 -10.13 -21.87 -32.18
N SER A 90 -9.99 -22.07 -33.49
CA SER A 90 -11.03 -21.83 -34.49
C SER A 90 -11.65 -20.42 -34.38
N HIS A 91 -10.79 -19.41 -34.20
CA HIS A 91 -11.15 -18.00 -34.04
C HIS A 91 -12.09 -17.68 -32.87
N GLY A 92 -12.09 -18.48 -31.80
CA GLY A 92 -12.99 -18.27 -30.65
C GLY A 92 -14.12 -19.27 -30.50
N SER A 93 -14.13 -20.35 -31.30
CA SER A 93 -15.19 -21.36 -31.22
C SER A 93 -14.87 -22.51 -30.27
N GLU A 94 -13.60 -22.67 -29.90
CA GLU A 94 -13.11 -23.76 -29.05
C GLU A 94 -12.19 -23.19 -27.97
N PHE A 95 -12.39 -23.58 -26.72
CA PHE A 95 -11.53 -23.15 -25.61
C PHE A 95 -11.10 -24.36 -24.76
N ASP A 96 -9.85 -24.31 -24.31
CA ASP A 96 -9.09 -25.37 -23.59
C ASP A 96 -9.83 -25.99 -22.39
N ILE A 97 -9.96 -25.29 -21.26
CA ILE A 97 -10.54 -25.84 -20.02
C ILE A 97 -11.32 -24.74 -19.27
N GLY A 98 -12.60 -24.99 -18.96
CA GLY A 98 -13.50 -24.08 -18.24
C GLY A 98 -14.36 -23.16 -19.14
N PHE A 99 -14.08 -23.12 -20.44
CA PHE A 99 -14.66 -22.19 -21.42
C PHE A 99 -15.45 -22.88 -22.54
N ILE A 100 -16.12 -24.01 -22.25
CA ILE A 100 -17.06 -24.58 -23.23
C ILE A 100 -18.33 -23.74 -23.17
N HIS A 101 -18.50 -22.78 -24.09
CA HIS A 101 -19.85 -22.44 -24.51
C HIS A 101 -20.42 -23.70 -25.12
N ALA A 102 -21.24 -24.43 -24.37
CA ALA A 102 -22.10 -25.42 -24.97
C ALA A 102 -22.91 -24.67 -26.03
N LEU A 103 -22.75 -25.05 -27.31
CA LEU A 103 -23.63 -24.58 -28.36
C LEU A 103 -25.06 -24.62 -27.84
N ASP A 104 -25.79 -23.51 -27.93
CA ASP A 104 -27.20 -23.53 -27.57
C ASP A 104 -27.93 -24.55 -28.46
N ASP A 105 -29.12 -24.99 -28.03
CA ASP A 105 -29.82 -26.07 -28.74
C ASP A 105 -30.14 -25.68 -30.21
N LYS A 106 -30.25 -24.38 -30.50
CA LYS A 106 -30.47 -23.84 -31.84
C LYS A 106 -29.23 -23.98 -32.72
N ALA A 107 -28.04 -23.64 -32.21
CA ALA A 107 -26.78 -23.78 -32.92
C ALA A 107 -26.39 -25.25 -33.09
N ARG A 108 -26.68 -26.12 -32.12
CA ARG A 108 -26.49 -27.58 -32.24
C ARG A 108 -27.38 -28.21 -33.32
N GLU A 109 -28.60 -27.72 -33.48
CA GLU A 109 -29.50 -28.16 -34.55
C GLU A 109 -29.04 -27.62 -35.90
N LEU A 110 -28.64 -26.35 -35.97
CA LEU A 110 -28.10 -25.74 -37.18
C LEU A 110 -26.81 -26.45 -37.63
N HIS A 111 -25.93 -26.83 -36.71
CA HIS A 111 -24.71 -27.59 -36.99
C HIS A 111 -25.01 -28.94 -37.62
N ARG A 112 -25.91 -29.73 -37.02
CA ARG A 112 -26.31 -31.04 -37.55
C ARG A 112 -26.96 -30.93 -38.93
N ARG A 113 -27.76 -29.88 -39.13
CA ARG A 113 -28.37 -29.59 -40.44
C ARG A 113 -27.31 -29.20 -41.48
N LEU A 114 -26.33 -28.41 -41.08
CA LEU A 114 -25.22 -27.97 -41.92
C LEU A 114 -24.35 -29.15 -42.35
N GLU A 115 -24.02 -30.04 -41.41
CA GLU A 115 -23.27 -31.28 -41.66
C GLU A 115 -23.96 -32.16 -42.69
N ALA A 116 -25.25 -32.48 -42.48
CA ALA A 116 -26.02 -33.32 -43.40
C ALA A 116 -26.10 -32.71 -44.82
N GLU A 117 -26.23 -31.39 -44.93
CA GLU A 117 -26.29 -30.73 -46.24
C GLU A 117 -24.92 -30.74 -46.94
N LEU A 118 -23.84 -30.47 -46.21
CA LEU A 118 -22.49 -30.51 -46.76
C LEU A 118 -22.10 -31.94 -47.17
N GLU A 119 -22.47 -32.96 -46.39
CA GLU A 119 -22.30 -34.37 -46.75
C GLU A 119 -22.99 -34.71 -48.08
N ASN A 120 -24.21 -34.21 -48.28
CA ASN A 120 -24.93 -34.37 -49.55
C ASN A 120 -24.24 -33.67 -50.72
N LEU A 121 -23.69 -32.46 -50.50
CA LEU A 121 -23.02 -31.68 -51.55
C LEU A 121 -21.68 -32.29 -51.99
N VAL A 122 -21.01 -33.02 -51.11
CA VAL A 122 -19.73 -33.67 -51.42
C VAL A 122 -19.88 -35.15 -51.79
N LEU A 123 -21.07 -35.72 -51.64
CA LEU A 123 -21.36 -37.12 -51.94
C LEU A 123 -20.92 -37.45 -53.39
N ASP A 124 -20.12 -38.50 -53.55
CA ASP A 124 -19.59 -38.95 -54.84
C ASP A 124 -18.71 -37.94 -55.60
N VAL A 125 -18.07 -36.98 -54.91
CA VAL A 125 -17.06 -36.07 -55.49
C VAL A 125 -15.64 -36.46 -55.03
N PRO A 126 -14.87 -37.21 -55.84
CA PRO A 126 -13.52 -37.64 -55.45
C PRO A 126 -12.59 -36.45 -55.18
N GLY A 127 -11.89 -36.49 -54.05
CA GLY A 127 -10.88 -35.50 -53.69
C GLY A 127 -11.40 -34.27 -52.92
N VAL A 128 -12.70 -34.22 -52.63
CA VAL A 128 -13.28 -33.26 -51.67
C VAL A 128 -13.37 -33.93 -50.29
N SER A 129 -13.01 -33.23 -49.22
CA SER A 129 -13.12 -33.73 -47.85
C SER A 129 -13.79 -32.72 -46.92
N LEU A 130 -14.64 -33.22 -46.03
CA LEU A 130 -15.22 -32.45 -44.94
C LEU A 130 -14.40 -32.63 -43.68
N GLU A 131 -14.16 -31.54 -42.98
CA GLU A 131 -13.60 -31.52 -41.64
C GLU A 131 -14.64 -30.91 -40.70
N VAL A 132 -15.29 -31.78 -39.92
CA VAL A 132 -16.34 -31.39 -38.97
C VAL A 132 -15.67 -31.00 -37.65
N LYS A 133 -15.87 -29.77 -37.21
CA LYS A 133 -15.43 -29.23 -35.92
C LYS A 133 -16.66 -29.01 -35.02
N PRO A 134 -16.51 -28.77 -33.70
CA PRO A 134 -17.65 -28.65 -32.80
C PRO A 134 -18.67 -27.55 -33.13
N ALA A 135 -18.24 -26.48 -33.81
CA ALA A 135 -19.07 -25.31 -34.13
C ALA A 135 -18.95 -24.85 -35.60
N SER A 136 -18.17 -25.55 -36.42
CA SER A 136 -17.95 -25.23 -37.82
C SER A 136 -17.63 -26.46 -38.65
N ILE A 137 -17.79 -26.37 -39.96
CA ILE A 137 -17.44 -27.44 -40.90
C ILE A 137 -16.67 -26.84 -42.06
N ALA A 138 -15.47 -27.37 -42.32
CA ALA A 138 -14.62 -26.93 -43.44
C ALA A 138 -14.72 -27.90 -44.62
N VAL A 139 -14.91 -27.35 -45.81
CA VAL A 139 -15.00 -28.07 -47.09
C VAL A 139 -13.70 -27.87 -47.85
N HIS A 140 -12.84 -28.89 -47.88
CA HIS A 140 -11.55 -28.86 -48.57
C HIS A 140 -11.69 -29.42 -49.98
N VAL A 141 -11.33 -28.64 -51.00
CA VAL A 141 -11.42 -29.06 -52.42
C VAL A 141 -10.07 -29.21 -53.11
N ARG A 142 -8.96 -29.02 -52.38
CA ARG A 142 -7.58 -29.01 -52.91
C ARG A 142 -7.17 -30.29 -53.66
N ARG A 143 -7.75 -31.44 -53.32
CA ARG A 143 -7.42 -32.73 -53.95
C ARG A 143 -8.43 -33.14 -55.02
N ALA A 144 -9.44 -32.32 -55.27
CA ALA A 144 -10.50 -32.58 -56.24
C ALA A 144 -10.07 -32.14 -57.65
N GLU A 145 -10.72 -32.72 -58.66
CA GLU A 145 -10.62 -32.19 -60.02
C GLU A 145 -11.08 -30.73 -60.07
N HIS A 146 -10.35 -29.86 -60.78
CA HIS A 146 -10.53 -28.40 -60.72
C HIS A 146 -11.96 -27.91 -60.99
N GLU A 147 -12.67 -28.52 -61.95
CA GLU A 147 -14.07 -28.18 -62.23
C GLU A 147 -15.02 -28.69 -61.15
N ALA A 148 -14.78 -29.90 -60.63
CA ALA A 148 -15.59 -30.50 -59.57
C ALA A 148 -15.45 -29.72 -58.24
N GLY A 149 -14.23 -29.36 -57.86
CA GLY A 149 -13.96 -28.54 -56.68
C GLY A 149 -14.61 -27.16 -56.77
N ARG A 150 -14.52 -26.48 -57.92
CA ARG A 150 -15.20 -25.19 -58.15
C ARG A 150 -16.72 -25.29 -58.12
N ARG A 151 -17.29 -26.41 -58.57
CA ARG A 151 -18.73 -26.66 -58.48
C ARG A 151 -19.16 -26.77 -57.02
N VAL A 152 -18.47 -27.59 -56.24
CA VAL A 152 -18.77 -27.77 -54.80
C VAL A 152 -18.67 -26.44 -54.04
N LEU A 153 -17.60 -25.67 -54.22
CA LEU A 153 -17.47 -24.35 -53.56
C LEU A 153 -18.61 -23.39 -53.95
N ARG A 154 -19.02 -23.40 -55.22
CA ARG A 154 -20.14 -22.58 -55.71
C ARG A 154 -21.46 -22.99 -55.08
N ASP A 155 -21.70 -24.29 -54.93
CA ASP A 155 -22.94 -24.81 -54.35
C ASP A 155 -23.01 -24.52 -52.85
N VAL A 156 -21.88 -24.65 -52.14
CA VAL A 156 -21.72 -24.21 -50.75
C VAL A 156 -22.05 -22.72 -50.59
N HIS A 157 -21.47 -21.85 -51.44
CA HIS A 157 -21.73 -20.40 -51.40
C HIS A 157 -23.16 -20.02 -51.75
N ASN A 158 -23.83 -20.79 -52.62
CA ASN A 158 -25.19 -20.50 -53.04
C ASN A 158 -26.26 -21.08 -52.12
N GLY A 159 -25.92 -22.10 -51.32
CA GLY A 159 -26.82 -22.72 -50.35
C GLY A 159 -26.39 -22.43 -48.91
N PRO A 160 -25.69 -23.37 -48.24
CA PRO A 160 -25.35 -23.30 -46.81
C PRO A 160 -24.75 -21.98 -46.32
N SER A 161 -23.89 -21.32 -47.11
CA SER A 161 -23.26 -20.04 -46.73
C SER A 161 -24.24 -18.89 -46.52
N LYS A 162 -25.48 -18.98 -47.03
CA LYS A 162 -26.50 -17.94 -46.91
C LYS A 162 -27.50 -18.22 -45.79
N TRP A 163 -27.35 -19.32 -45.06
CA TRP A 163 -28.27 -19.67 -43.99
C TRP A 163 -28.16 -18.70 -42.81
N GLU A 164 -29.31 -18.34 -42.23
CA GLU A 164 -29.34 -17.48 -41.04
C GLU A 164 -28.63 -18.18 -39.87
N GLY A 165 -27.64 -17.52 -39.29
CA GLY A 165 -26.79 -18.07 -38.23
C GLY A 165 -25.52 -18.77 -38.72
N VAL A 166 -25.29 -18.87 -40.03
CA VAL A 166 -24.05 -19.40 -40.61
C VAL A 166 -23.11 -18.26 -41.01
N SER A 167 -21.88 -18.30 -40.51
CA SER A 167 -20.79 -17.41 -40.90
C SER A 167 -19.82 -18.16 -41.82
N THR A 168 -19.44 -17.57 -42.95
CA THR A 168 -18.56 -18.20 -43.94
C THR A 168 -17.19 -17.52 -43.97
N THR A 169 -16.13 -18.32 -43.96
CA THR A 169 -14.75 -17.87 -44.14
C THR A 169 -14.14 -18.55 -45.37
N ASP A 170 -13.67 -17.75 -46.31
CA ASP A 170 -13.06 -18.19 -47.58
C ASP A 170 -11.55 -18.36 -47.45
N GLY A 171 -11.05 -19.55 -47.80
CA GLY A 171 -9.62 -19.84 -47.87
C GLY A 171 -9.20 -20.30 -49.26
N LYS A 172 -7.88 -20.50 -49.46
CA LYS A 172 -7.36 -21.02 -50.73
C LYS A 172 -7.70 -22.50 -50.86
N GLU A 173 -8.68 -22.81 -51.72
CA GLU A 173 -9.19 -24.19 -51.97
C GLU A 173 -9.89 -24.84 -50.75
N VAL A 174 -10.43 -24.01 -49.86
CA VAL A 174 -11.23 -24.42 -48.70
C VAL A 174 -12.27 -23.35 -48.37
N VAL A 175 -13.48 -23.75 -47.94
CA VAL A 175 -14.50 -22.85 -47.38
C VAL A 175 -14.95 -23.39 -46.02
N GLU A 176 -14.95 -22.56 -44.98
CA GLU A 176 -15.38 -22.93 -43.64
C GLU A 176 -16.71 -22.24 -43.28
N LEU A 177 -17.66 -23.02 -42.75
CA LEU A 177 -18.99 -22.56 -42.34
C LEU A 177 -19.18 -22.79 -40.84
N ALA A 178 -19.27 -21.71 -40.06
CA ALA A 178 -19.47 -21.74 -38.62
C ALA A 178 -20.93 -21.40 -38.25
N VAL A 179 -21.50 -22.13 -37.29
CA VAL A 179 -22.89 -21.89 -36.80
C VAL A 179 -22.96 -20.96 -35.60
N VAL A 180 -21.81 -20.40 -35.23
CA VAL A 180 -21.64 -19.35 -34.22
C VAL A 180 -20.82 -18.26 -34.86
N GLN A 181 -21.11 -16.99 -34.57
CA GLN A 181 -20.25 -15.89 -35.02
C GLN A 181 -18.95 -15.92 -34.23
N THR A 182 -17.90 -16.49 -34.83
CA THR A 182 -16.59 -16.68 -34.20
C THR A 182 -15.57 -15.78 -34.89
N ASP A 183 -15.17 -14.72 -34.18
CA ASP A 183 -14.03 -13.93 -34.56
C ASP A 183 -13.14 -13.67 -33.35
N LYS A 184 -11.85 -13.42 -33.62
CA LYS A 184 -10.84 -13.18 -32.59
C LYS A 184 -11.21 -12.02 -31.65
N GLY A 185 -11.95 -11.03 -32.14
CA GLY A 185 -12.44 -9.93 -31.31
C GLY A 185 -13.46 -10.36 -30.27
N ARG A 186 -14.45 -11.18 -30.64
CA ARG A 186 -15.39 -11.77 -29.68
C ARG A 186 -14.71 -12.72 -28.70
N ALA A 187 -13.72 -13.48 -29.16
CA ALA A 187 -12.93 -14.34 -28.29
C ALA A 187 -12.22 -13.53 -27.20
N LEU A 188 -11.61 -12.40 -27.59
CA LEU A 188 -10.96 -11.47 -26.67
C LEU A 188 -11.95 -10.84 -25.68
N ASP A 189 -13.11 -10.37 -26.16
CA ASP A 189 -14.18 -9.81 -25.30
C ASP A 189 -14.67 -10.84 -24.26
N THR A 190 -14.82 -12.10 -24.69
CA THR A 190 -15.29 -13.21 -23.86
C THR A 190 -14.29 -13.51 -22.74
N LEU A 191 -13.01 -13.68 -23.10
CA LEU A 191 -11.92 -13.87 -22.14
C LEU A 191 -11.86 -12.70 -21.16
N ARG A 192 -11.88 -11.46 -21.67
CA ARG A 192 -11.80 -10.24 -20.86
C ARG A 192 -12.92 -10.19 -19.82
N HIS A 193 -14.16 -10.45 -20.24
CA HIS A 193 -15.32 -10.41 -19.33
C HIS A 193 -15.23 -11.48 -18.25
N GLN A 194 -14.85 -12.71 -18.62
CA GLN A 194 -14.81 -13.85 -17.71
C GLN A 194 -13.73 -13.72 -16.64
N VAL A 195 -12.55 -13.22 -17.00
CA VAL A 195 -11.48 -12.96 -16.03
C VAL A 195 -11.62 -11.61 -15.33
N GLY A 196 -12.63 -10.82 -15.70
CA GLY A 196 -12.85 -9.47 -15.21
C GLY A 196 -11.65 -8.55 -15.47
N ALA A 197 -10.95 -8.74 -16.59
CA ALA A 197 -9.74 -7.99 -16.89
C ALA A 197 -10.05 -6.50 -17.10
N THR A 198 -9.33 -5.66 -16.35
CA THR A 198 -9.41 -4.20 -16.45
C THR A 198 -8.73 -3.68 -17.71
N ALA A 199 -7.70 -4.38 -18.20
CA ALA A 199 -7.05 -4.09 -19.47
C ALA A 199 -6.65 -5.37 -20.22
N ALA A 200 -6.54 -5.25 -21.55
CA ALA A 200 -6.11 -6.33 -22.43
C ALA A 200 -4.91 -5.91 -23.30
N VAL A 201 -3.96 -6.80 -23.48
CA VAL A 201 -2.89 -6.72 -24.48
C VAL A 201 -3.23 -7.71 -25.58
N PHE A 202 -3.20 -7.29 -26.84
CA PHE A 202 -3.33 -8.17 -27.99
C PHE A 202 -2.20 -7.96 -29.00
N LEU A 203 -1.50 -9.05 -29.34
CA LEU A 203 -0.48 -9.07 -30.39
C LEU A 203 -0.97 -9.94 -31.54
N GLY A 204 -0.89 -9.43 -32.77
CA GLY A 204 -1.38 -10.11 -33.97
C GLY A 204 -0.70 -9.63 -35.24
N ASP A 205 -0.70 -10.42 -36.30
CA ASP A 205 0.01 -10.17 -37.56
C ASP A 205 -0.90 -10.07 -38.79
N ASP A 206 -2.14 -10.56 -38.74
CA ASP A 206 -2.95 -10.77 -39.95
C ASP A 206 -4.24 -9.93 -40.01
N VAL A 207 -5.01 -10.11 -41.09
CA VAL A 207 -6.28 -9.39 -41.31
C VAL A 207 -7.38 -9.89 -40.36
N THR A 208 -7.27 -11.11 -39.85
CA THR A 208 -8.25 -11.66 -38.89
C THR A 208 -8.08 -11.02 -37.51
N ASP A 209 -6.86 -10.61 -37.17
CA ASP A 209 -6.50 -9.90 -35.94
C ASP A 209 -7.06 -8.48 -35.87
N GLU A 210 -7.37 -7.86 -37.01
CA GLU A 210 -8.00 -6.54 -37.07
C GLU A 210 -9.35 -6.50 -36.32
N LYS A 211 -10.06 -7.62 -36.27
CA LYS A 211 -11.30 -7.73 -35.48
C LYS A 211 -11.02 -7.69 -33.98
N ALA A 212 -9.87 -8.16 -33.52
CA ALA A 212 -9.42 -8.03 -32.14
C ALA A 212 -8.89 -6.63 -31.85
N PHE A 213 -8.10 -6.03 -32.75
CA PHE A 213 -7.68 -4.64 -32.61
C PHE A 213 -8.85 -3.66 -32.56
N ALA A 214 -9.94 -3.92 -33.28
CA ALA A 214 -11.17 -3.13 -33.18
C ALA A 214 -11.86 -3.17 -31.80
N ARG A 215 -11.49 -4.12 -30.92
CA ARG A 215 -12.00 -4.23 -29.53
C ARG A 215 -11.10 -3.56 -28.50
N ILE A 216 -9.83 -3.34 -28.84
CA ILE A 216 -8.85 -2.67 -27.98
C ILE A 216 -9.34 -1.23 -27.74
N SER A 217 -9.61 -0.90 -26.48
CA SER A 217 -10.12 0.41 -26.09
C SER A 217 -9.74 0.77 -24.65
N GLY A 218 -9.59 2.06 -24.36
CA GLY A 218 -9.13 2.51 -23.04
C GLY A 218 -7.65 2.17 -22.81
N PRO A 219 -7.25 1.62 -21.64
CA PRO A 219 -5.84 1.33 -21.30
C PRO A 219 -5.28 0.08 -22.01
N ASP A 220 -6.03 -0.52 -22.93
CA ASP A 220 -5.63 -1.71 -23.67
C ASP A 220 -4.47 -1.41 -24.64
N LEU A 221 -3.66 -2.43 -24.93
CA LEU A 221 -2.49 -2.35 -25.80
C LEU A 221 -2.64 -3.29 -27.01
N GLY A 222 -2.77 -2.71 -28.21
CA GLY A 222 -2.75 -3.46 -29.47
C GLY A 222 -1.43 -3.31 -30.21
N VAL A 223 -0.77 -4.42 -30.55
CA VAL A 223 0.52 -4.43 -31.27
C VAL A 223 0.42 -5.26 -32.55
N LYS A 224 0.60 -4.62 -33.71
CA LYS A 224 0.70 -5.29 -35.01
C LYS A 224 2.12 -5.84 -35.22
N VAL A 225 2.22 -7.09 -35.67
CA VAL A 225 3.49 -7.73 -36.07
C VAL A 225 3.63 -7.63 -37.59
N GLY A 226 4.80 -7.21 -38.08
CA GLY A 226 5.07 -7.06 -39.52
C GLY A 226 4.40 -5.84 -40.15
N ASP A 227 4.41 -5.77 -41.48
CA ASP A 227 3.89 -4.64 -42.28
C ASP A 227 2.36 -4.72 -42.53
N GLY A 228 1.81 -3.71 -43.22
CA GLY A 228 0.39 -3.65 -43.64
C GLY A 228 -0.47 -2.67 -42.83
N GLU A 229 -1.61 -2.25 -43.36
CA GLU A 229 -2.57 -1.40 -42.64
C GLU A 229 -3.13 -2.15 -41.42
N SER A 230 -3.30 -1.43 -40.30
CA SER A 230 -3.81 -2.02 -39.05
C SER A 230 -4.47 -0.98 -38.15
N LEU A 231 -5.45 -1.42 -37.38
CA LEU A 231 -6.09 -0.69 -36.29
C LEU A 231 -5.27 -0.73 -34.99
N ALA A 232 -4.21 -1.55 -34.92
CA ALA A 232 -3.32 -1.59 -33.76
C ALA A 232 -2.61 -0.24 -33.55
N GLN A 233 -2.46 0.15 -32.28
CA GLN A 233 -1.84 1.42 -31.90
C GLN A 233 -0.33 1.41 -32.10
N TYR A 234 0.29 0.25 -31.92
CA TYR A 234 1.74 0.07 -32.00
C TYR A 234 2.10 -1.04 -32.98
N ARG A 235 3.36 -1.07 -33.39
CA ARG A 235 3.88 -2.06 -34.34
C ARG A 235 5.25 -2.55 -33.92
N VAL A 236 5.49 -3.83 -34.17
CA VAL A 236 6.80 -4.47 -34.10
C VAL A 236 7.15 -5.18 -35.42
N PRO A 237 8.42 -5.21 -35.83
CA PRO A 237 8.84 -5.80 -37.10
C PRO A 237 8.54 -7.29 -37.25
N ASP A 238 8.87 -8.11 -36.24
CA ASP A 238 8.80 -9.56 -36.38
C ASP A 238 8.50 -10.30 -35.05
N THR A 239 8.49 -11.64 -35.12
CA THR A 239 8.21 -12.52 -33.98
C THR A 239 9.27 -12.43 -32.86
N VAL A 240 10.50 -12.01 -33.16
CA VAL A 240 11.55 -11.81 -32.15
C VAL A 240 11.23 -10.58 -31.29
N ASP A 241 10.73 -9.53 -31.92
CA ASP A 241 10.27 -8.34 -31.21
C ASP A 241 9.03 -8.62 -30.34
N VAL A 242 8.15 -9.55 -30.76
CA VAL A 242 7.05 -10.06 -29.91
C VAL A 242 7.59 -10.67 -28.61
N ALA A 243 8.64 -11.48 -28.70
CA ALA A 243 9.28 -12.04 -27.51
C ALA A 243 9.84 -10.94 -26.58
N MET A 244 10.40 -9.86 -27.15
CA MET A 244 10.88 -8.72 -26.38
C MET A 244 9.75 -7.94 -25.70
N VAL A 245 8.61 -7.73 -26.39
CA VAL A 245 7.43 -7.10 -25.80
C VAL A 245 6.91 -7.92 -24.61
N LEU A 246 6.77 -9.24 -24.77
CA LEU A 246 6.29 -10.12 -23.70
C LEU A 246 7.27 -10.19 -22.53
N ALA A 247 8.58 -10.24 -22.78
CA ALA A 247 9.59 -10.25 -21.74
C ALA A 247 9.63 -8.92 -20.96
N PHE A 248 9.53 -7.78 -21.65
CA PHE A 248 9.47 -6.47 -21.00
C PHE A 248 8.17 -6.29 -20.20
N LEU A 249 7.03 -6.74 -20.74
CA LEU A 249 5.76 -6.76 -20.02
C LEU A 249 5.83 -7.63 -18.75
N LEU A 250 6.46 -8.80 -18.84
CA LEU A 250 6.69 -9.68 -17.69
C LEU A 250 7.51 -8.98 -16.60
N GLU A 251 8.62 -8.36 -16.99
CA GLU A 251 9.50 -7.65 -16.06
C GLU A 251 8.75 -6.50 -15.36
N GLU A 252 8.06 -5.65 -16.12
CA GLU A 252 7.30 -4.53 -15.56
C GLU A 252 6.13 -4.99 -14.67
N ARG A 253 5.41 -6.04 -15.09
CA ARG A 253 4.32 -6.63 -14.30
C ARG A 253 4.85 -7.23 -13.01
N ARG A 254 5.98 -7.94 -13.05
CA ARG A 254 6.62 -8.55 -11.88
C ARG A 254 7.14 -7.50 -10.91
N ASN A 255 7.84 -6.48 -11.44
CA ASN A 255 8.33 -5.35 -10.65
C ASN A 255 7.20 -4.62 -9.95
N TRP A 256 6.08 -4.43 -10.64
CA TRP A 256 4.88 -3.84 -10.04
C TRP A 256 4.28 -4.77 -8.98
N LEU A 257 4.03 -6.04 -9.29
CA LEU A 257 3.36 -6.98 -8.38
C LEU A 257 4.14 -7.30 -7.12
N TYR A 258 5.48 -7.37 -7.19
CA TYR A 258 6.31 -7.80 -6.07
C TYR A 258 7.18 -6.69 -5.50
N GLY A 259 7.13 -5.49 -6.08
CA GLY A 259 7.88 -4.33 -5.61
C GLY A 259 9.36 -4.63 -5.42
N GLU A 260 10.04 -5.26 -6.41
CA GLU A 260 11.45 -5.73 -6.37
C GLU A 260 12.50 -4.64 -6.02
N GLN A 261 12.07 -3.41 -5.70
CA GLN A 261 12.92 -2.27 -5.33
C GLN A 261 12.37 -1.44 -4.15
N ALA A 262 11.48 -1.99 -3.32
CA ALA A 262 10.95 -1.27 -2.17
C ALA A 262 12.09 -0.93 -1.18
N PRO A 263 12.27 0.36 -0.80
CA PRO A 263 13.28 0.74 0.16
C PRO A 263 12.95 0.14 1.54
N PRO A 264 13.91 -0.46 2.27
CA PRO A 264 13.66 -0.98 3.61
C PRO A 264 13.04 0.10 4.51
N ILE A 265 11.98 -0.27 5.23
CA ILE A 265 11.11 0.67 5.96
C ILE A 265 11.92 1.50 6.95
N GLU A 266 12.79 0.86 7.72
CA GLU A 266 13.66 1.48 8.73
C GLU A 266 14.65 2.48 8.17
N ARG A 267 14.89 2.46 6.85
CA ARG A 267 15.80 3.39 6.19
C ARG A 267 15.13 4.66 5.69
N LEU A 268 13.81 4.77 5.82
CA LEU A 268 13.05 5.98 5.47
C LEU A 268 13.21 7.02 6.58
N SER A 269 13.51 8.26 6.18
CA SER A 269 13.61 9.40 7.07
C SER A 269 12.34 10.27 7.00
N LEU A 270 11.81 10.64 8.17
CA LEU A 270 10.68 11.55 8.32
C LEU A 270 11.11 13.02 8.24
N LEU A 271 10.44 13.79 7.40
CA LEU A 271 10.37 15.25 7.49
C LEU A 271 9.04 15.62 8.16
N ALA A 272 9.05 16.62 9.04
CA ALA A 272 7.83 17.14 9.66
C ALA A 272 7.92 18.64 9.91
N ASN A 273 6.77 19.30 9.86
CA ASN A 273 6.57 20.68 10.35
C ASN A 273 5.33 20.79 11.24
N GLU A 274 4.92 19.68 11.89
CA GLU A 274 3.71 19.50 12.70
C GLU A 274 2.40 19.52 11.90
N ARG A 275 2.31 20.26 10.79
CA ARG A 275 1.12 20.26 9.91
C ARG A 275 1.16 19.20 8.83
N SER A 276 2.35 18.85 8.38
CA SER A 276 2.60 17.94 7.28
C SER A 276 3.78 17.04 7.60
N VAL A 277 3.75 15.84 7.02
CA VAL A 277 4.83 14.87 7.09
C VAL A 277 5.20 14.39 5.70
N ALA A 278 6.46 14.05 5.50
CA ALA A 278 6.95 13.46 4.27
C ALA A 278 8.02 12.41 4.56
N LEU A 279 8.16 11.40 3.69
CA LEU A 279 9.24 10.41 3.80
C LEU A 279 10.23 10.52 2.65
N VAL A 280 11.51 10.44 3.02
CA VAL A 280 12.64 10.49 2.09
C VAL A 280 13.48 9.22 2.23
N THR A 281 13.82 8.60 1.12
CA THR A 281 14.70 7.42 1.05
C THR A 281 16.19 7.81 1.28
N PRO A 282 17.08 6.84 1.54
CA PRO A 282 18.52 7.10 1.71
C PRO A 282 19.24 7.75 0.51
N ASP A 283 18.61 7.75 -0.67
CA ASP A 283 19.10 8.33 -1.92
C ASP A 283 18.36 9.62 -2.31
N ALA A 284 17.75 10.32 -1.33
CA ALA A 284 17.02 11.58 -1.50
C ALA A 284 15.87 11.52 -2.51
N ARG A 285 15.14 10.41 -2.53
CA ARG A 285 13.81 10.34 -3.16
C ARG A 285 12.73 10.59 -2.12
N LEU A 286 11.98 11.65 -2.32
CA LEU A 286 10.73 11.89 -1.61
C LEU A 286 9.69 10.90 -2.15
N THR A 287 9.28 9.96 -1.30
CA THR A 287 8.45 8.80 -1.68
C THR A 287 7.03 8.87 -1.10
N TRP A 288 6.84 9.71 -0.08
CA TRP A 288 5.57 9.91 0.59
C TRP A 288 5.36 11.39 0.93
N LEU A 289 4.22 11.97 0.55
CA LEU A 289 3.73 13.28 1.00
C LEU A 289 2.23 13.37 0.73
N CYS A 290 1.45 13.84 1.70
CA CYS A 290 0.02 14.09 1.57
C CYS A 290 -0.27 15.59 1.75
N HIS A 291 -1.37 16.06 1.16
CA HIS A 291 -1.82 17.45 1.28
C HIS A 291 -3.35 17.51 1.08
N PRO A 292 -4.11 18.36 1.81
CA PRO A 292 -3.67 19.44 2.71
C PRO A 292 -3.10 19.00 4.06
N GLY A 293 -3.34 17.75 4.46
CA GLY A 293 -2.82 17.18 5.69
C GLY A 293 -2.30 15.76 5.52
N PRO A 294 -1.65 15.19 6.54
CA PRO A 294 -1.16 13.81 6.54
C PRO A 294 -2.25 12.75 6.31
N ASP A 295 -3.47 13.01 6.79
CA ASP A 295 -4.66 12.16 6.65
C ASP A 295 -5.40 12.33 5.31
N ALA A 296 -4.90 13.20 4.43
CA ALA A 296 -5.42 13.44 3.08
C ALA A 296 -4.82 12.48 2.04
N PRO A 297 -5.35 12.46 0.79
CA PRO A 297 -4.74 11.69 -0.29
C PRO A 297 -3.30 12.09 -0.59
N ALA A 298 -2.47 11.12 -0.99
CA ALA A 298 -1.05 11.35 -1.26
C ALA A 298 -0.81 12.06 -2.61
N ILE A 299 0.13 13.01 -2.62
CA ILE A 299 0.74 13.59 -3.84
C ILE A 299 1.85 12.68 -4.36
N PHE A 300 2.60 12.08 -3.44
CA PHE A 300 3.63 11.11 -3.72
C PHE A 300 3.30 9.86 -2.93
N ALA A 301 3.09 8.76 -3.63
CA ALA A 301 2.80 7.44 -3.09
C ALA A 301 3.74 6.38 -3.68
N ASP A 302 4.95 6.76 -4.09
CA ASP A 302 6.00 5.84 -4.58
C ASP A 302 6.31 4.72 -3.59
N LEU A 303 6.11 4.95 -2.30
CA LEU A 303 6.24 3.92 -1.27
C LEU A 303 5.28 2.74 -1.48
N LEU A 304 4.08 3.00 -2.01
CA LEU A 304 3.02 2.01 -2.22
C LEU A 304 2.82 1.64 -3.69
N GLY A 305 3.28 2.47 -4.65
CA GLY A 305 3.11 2.19 -6.07
C GLY A 305 4.30 2.43 -6.98
N GLY A 306 5.49 2.56 -6.38
CA GLY A 306 6.73 2.84 -7.09
C GLY A 306 6.64 4.13 -7.91
N ALA A 307 7.54 4.27 -8.88
CA ALA A 307 7.70 5.53 -9.61
C ALA A 307 6.41 6.02 -10.30
N GLY A 308 5.48 5.10 -10.62
CA GLY A 308 4.18 5.42 -11.20
C GLY A 308 3.22 6.16 -10.28
N ALA A 309 3.34 5.95 -8.97
CA ALA A 309 2.52 6.59 -7.93
C ALA A 309 3.14 7.90 -7.41
N GLY A 310 4.17 8.39 -8.10
CA GLY A 310 4.70 9.73 -7.96
C GLY A 310 5.81 9.86 -6.94
N HIS A 311 6.84 10.62 -7.30
CA HIS A 311 7.99 10.91 -6.45
C HIS A 311 8.64 12.25 -6.80
N PHE A 312 9.51 12.71 -5.91
CA PHE A 312 10.43 13.81 -6.20
C PHE A 312 11.86 13.36 -5.84
N SER A 313 12.72 13.11 -6.82
CA SER A 313 14.08 12.59 -6.60
C SER A 313 15.17 13.57 -7.02
N ILE A 314 16.25 13.58 -6.25
CA ILE A 314 17.49 14.31 -6.56
C ILE A 314 18.65 13.33 -6.38
N LYS A 315 19.43 13.10 -7.44
CA LYS A 315 20.57 12.18 -7.40
C LYS A 315 21.74 12.70 -8.24
N PRO A 316 22.98 12.23 -8.03
CA PRO A 316 24.09 12.53 -8.94
C PRO A 316 23.79 12.04 -10.37
N HIS A 317 24.07 12.86 -11.38
CA HIS A 317 23.82 12.50 -12.78
C HIS A 317 24.62 11.27 -13.23
N ARG A 318 25.87 11.15 -12.78
CA ARG A 318 26.65 9.92 -12.91
C ARG A 318 26.38 9.09 -11.67
N ASN A 319 25.44 8.15 -11.78
CA ASN A 319 24.98 7.26 -10.69
C ASN A 319 26.09 6.98 -9.67
N GLY A 320 25.79 7.24 -8.40
CA GLY A 320 26.69 7.00 -7.28
C GLY A 320 25.89 6.63 -6.04
N LEU A 321 26.45 5.75 -5.22
CA LEU A 321 25.83 5.39 -3.95
C LEU A 321 25.93 6.55 -2.96
N PRO A 322 24.86 6.85 -2.19
CA PRO A 322 24.95 7.81 -1.10
C PRO A 322 26.04 7.41 -0.10
N LEU A 323 26.83 8.37 0.35
CA LEU A 323 27.83 8.23 1.42
C LEU A 323 27.18 8.20 2.82
N GLY A 324 25.92 8.62 2.92
CA GLY A 324 25.16 8.61 4.17
C GLY A 324 24.02 9.62 4.15
N GLN A 325 23.04 9.38 5.02
CA GLN A 325 21.93 10.28 5.31
C GLN A 325 21.88 10.49 6.82
N ARG A 326 21.59 11.72 7.27
CA ARG A 326 21.46 12.04 8.69
C ARG A 326 20.48 13.18 8.92
N TYR A 327 19.92 13.24 10.12
CA TYR A 327 19.33 14.48 10.62
C TYR A 327 20.42 15.48 11.00
N LEU A 328 20.18 16.77 10.78
CA LEU A 328 20.90 17.78 11.51
C LEU A 328 20.59 17.65 13.01
N PRO A 329 21.57 17.84 13.91
CA PRO A 329 21.38 17.61 15.33
C PRO A 329 20.19 18.39 15.89
N ASN A 330 19.30 17.68 16.59
CA ASN A 330 18.10 18.25 17.22
C ASN A 330 17.12 18.96 16.26
N THR A 331 17.07 18.58 14.98
CA THR A 331 16.07 19.10 14.03
C THR A 331 15.35 17.99 13.26
N MET A 332 14.35 18.38 12.46
CA MET A 332 13.70 17.54 11.43
C MET A 332 14.26 17.78 10.01
N THR A 333 15.43 18.43 9.90
CA THR A 333 16.11 18.65 8.62
C THR A 333 17.00 17.45 8.30
N VAL A 334 16.89 16.93 7.08
CA VAL A 334 17.64 15.76 6.62
C VAL A 334 18.71 16.19 5.61
N GLU A 335 19.92 15.65 5.76
CA GLU A 335 21.01 15.77 4.81
C GLU A 335 21.31 14.42 4.17
N THR A 336 21.30 14.35 2.84
CA THR A 336 21.76 13.20 2.07
C THR A 336 23.01 13.56 1.28
N ARG A 337 24.09 12.81 1.47
CA ARG A 337 25.42 13.15 0.95
C ARG A 337 25.92 12.13 -0.05
N TRP A 338 26.51 12.62 -1.14
CA TRP A 338 27.33 11.85 -2.08
C TRP A 338 28.74 12.47 -2.16
N SER A 339 29.60 11.90 -3.00
CA SER A 339 30.87 12.55 -3.35
C SER A 339 30.58 13.87 -4.07
N ARG A 340 30.96 14.99 -3.44
CA ARG A 340 30.85 16.36 -3.99
C ARG A 340 29.41 16.79 -4.36
N LEU A 341 28.42 16.22 -3.70
CA LEU A 341 27.00 16.62 -3.78
C LEU A 341 26.34 16.41 -2.42
N LEU A 342 25.54 17.38 -1.99
CA LEU A 342 24.76 17.35 -0.76
C LEU A 342 23.35 17.86 -1.06
N VAL A 343 22.35 17.10 -0.62
CA VAL A 343 20.94 17.48 -0.65
C VAL A 343 20.49 17.72 0.78
N THR A 344 19.89 18.87 1.05
CA THR A 344 19.25 19.20 2.33
C THR A 344 17.75 19.35 2.13
N ASP A 345 16.97 18.56 2.87
CA ASP A 345 15.51 18.53 2.79
C ASP A 345 14.89 18.98 4.12
N TYR A 346 13.91 19.89 4.08
CA TYR A 346 13.12 20.28 5.25
C TYR A 346 11.72 20.77 4.85
N LEU A 347 10.76 20.58 5.76
CA LEU A 347 9.45 21.23 5.72
C LEU A 347 9.50 22.51 6.55
N GLU A 348 8.85 23.57 6.09
CA GLU A 348 8.86 24.85 6.79
C GLU A 348 7.83 24.95 7.91
N PRO A 349 8.22 25.21 9.17
CA PRO A 349 7.28 25.33 10.30
C PRO A 349 6.36 26.57 10.23
N GLU A 350 6.84 27.67 9.63
CA GLU A 350 6.14 28.96 9.63
C GLU A 350 5.25 29.19 8.39
N SER A 351 4.99 28.16 7.60
CA SER A 351 4.07 28.26 6.46
C SER A 351 2.61 28.51 6.91
N PRO A 352 1.79 29.23 6.11
CA PRO A 352 0.36 29.37 6.38
C PRO A 352 -0.33 28.01 6.58
N ALA A 353 -1.36 27.93 7.43
CA ALA A 353 -1.98 26.65 7.83
C ALA A 353 -2.54 25.80 6.67
N HIS A 354 -2.91 26.41 5.55
CA HIS A 354 -3.39 25.73 4.34
C HIS A 354 -2.27 25.37 3.35
N ARG A 355 -1.01 25.67 3.69
CA ARG A 355 0.15 25.56 2.81
C ARG A 355 1.14 24.52 3.33
N THR A 356 1.65 23.68 2.44
CA THR A 356 2.79 22.81 2.73
C THR A 356 3.97 23.22 1.86
N ASP A 357 5.05 23.69 2.49
CA ASP A 357 6.28 24.03 1.81
C ASP A 357 7.38 23.03 2.14
N LEU A 358 7.78 22.28 1.11
CA LEU A 358 8.97 21.45 1.12
C LEU A 358 10.09 22.17 0.39
N VAL A 359 11.18 22.42 1.09
CA VAL A 359 12.39 23.03 0.52
C VAL A 359 13.48 21.97 0.40
N ARG A 360 14.07 21.91 -0.80
CA ARG A 360 15.17 21.01 -1.14
C ARG A 360 16.33 21.82 -1.69
N VAL A 361 17.48 21.72 -1.06
CA VAL A 361 18.68 22.50 -1.40
C VAL A 361 19.75 21.56 -1.93
N ILE A 362 20.20 21.82 -3.16
CA ILE A 362 21.25 21.05 -3.83
C ILE A 362 22.52 21.89 -3.82
N SER A 363 23.55 21.39 -3.15
CA SER A 363 24.87 22.03 -3.05
C SER A 363 25.98 21.05 -3.41
N GLY A 364 27.15 21.57 -3.77
CA GLY A 364 28.30 20.76 -4.19
C GLY A 364 28.86 21.24 -5.52
N GLU A 365 29.57 20.35 -6.21
CA GLU A 365 30.32 20.67 -7.44
C GLU A 365 30.11 19.62 -8.55
N THR A 366 29.14 18.72 -8.37
CA THR A 366 28.83 17.65 -9.33
C THR A 366 27.43 17.82 -9.86
N ALA A 367 27.23 17.53 -11.15
CA ALA A 367 25.92 17.60 -11.77
C ALA A 367 24.90 16.66 -11.09
N ALA A 368 23.71 17.18 -10.84
CA ALA A 368 22.60 16.48 -10.22
C ALA A 368 21.42 16.39 -11.20
N GLU A 369 20.83 15.20 -11.27
CA GLU A 369 19.58 14.95 -11.97
C GLU A 369 18.42 15.12 -10.99
N ILE A 370 17.41 15.87 -11.40
CA ILE A 370 16.18 16.14 -10.67
C ILE A 370 15.03 15.52 -11.45
N VAL A 371 14.16 14.78 -10.78
CA VAL A 371 12.90 14.29 -11.35
C VAL A 371 11.74 14.70 -10.44
N PHE A 372 10.80 15.46 -10.99
CA PHE A 372 9.57 15.89 -10.34
C PHE A 372 8.37 15.23 -11.03
N ALA A 373 7.74 14.27 -10.34
CA ALA A 373 6.64 13.47 -10.85
C ALA A 373 5.47 13.46 -9.84
N PRO A 374 4.73 14.57 -9.66
CA PRO A 374 3.57 14.60 -8.78
C PRO A 374 2.45 13.69 -9.30
N ARG A 375 1.82 12.93 -8.40
CA ARG A 375 0.68 12.04 -8.67
C ARG A 375 -0.36 12.15 -7.54
N PRO A 376 -1.09 13.27 -7.46
CA PRO A 376 -2.15 13.48 -6.46
C PRO A 376 -3.22 12.41 -6.49
N GLU A 377 -3.98 12.30 -5.40
CA GLU A 377 -5.02 11.28 -5.23
C GLU A 377 -4.47 9.86 -5.44
N PHE A 378 -3.27 9.59 -4.94
CA PHE A 378 -2.57 8.31 -5.13
C PHE A 378 -2.33 7.94 -6.60
N GLY A 379 -2.21 8.94 -7.48
CA GLY A 379 -2.13 8.77 -8.94
C GLY A 379 -3.47 8.52 -9.63
N GLY A 380 -4.59 8.73 -8.93
CA GLY A 380 -5.94 8.56 -9.47
C GLY A 380 -6.39 9.67 -10.43
N VAL A 381 -5.69 10.80 -10.49
CA VAL A 381 -6.04 11.93 -11.36
C VAL A 381 -4.95 12.25 -12.38
N PRO A 382 -5.31 12.59 -13.64
CA PRO A 382 -4.35 13.07 -14.64
C PRO A 382 -3.70 14.40 -14.23
N VAL A 383 -2.40 14.54 -14.45
CA VAL A 383 -1.64 15.75 -14.10
C VAL A 383 -0.96 16.35 -15.33
N LYS A 384 -1.07 17.67 -15.48
CA LYS A 384 -0.30 18.46 -16.45
C LYS A 384 0.68 19.40 -15.77
N LEU A 385 1.90 19.48 -16.30
CA LEU A 385 2.94 20.36 -15.79
C LEU A 385 3.17 21.52 -16.77
N VAL A 386 3.08 22.75 -16.27
CA VAL A 386 3.30 23.96 -17.07
C VAL A 386 4.52 24.68 -16.52
N ALA A 387 5.61 24.72 -17.28
CA ALA A 387 6.77 25.54 -16.95
C ALA A 387 6.43 27.03 -17.13
N GLU A 388 6.54 27.82 -16.07
CA GLU A 388 6.23 29.25 -16.07
C GLU A 388 7.24 30.01 -15.21
N GLY A 389 7.86 31.05 -15.79
CA GLY A 389 8.84 31.87 -15.10
C GLY A 389 9.97 31.04 -14.47
N ASP A 390 10.08 31.13 -13.15
CA ASP A 390 11.09 30.43 -12.35
C ASP A 390 10.61 29.06 -11.82
N GLY A 391 9.61 28.41 -12.42
CA GLY A 391 9.09 27.16 -11.87
C GLY A 391 8.12 26.38 -12.74
N ILE A 392 7.37 25.50 -12.08
CA ILE A 392 6.33 24.66 -12.68
C ILE A 392 5.03 24.83 -11.90
N LEU A 393 3.92 25.03 -12.61
CA LEU A 393 2.58 24.88 -12.07
C LEU A 393 2.05 23.47 -12.34
N VAL A 394 1.40 22.87 -11.34
CA VAL A 394 0.72 21.58 -11.47
C VAL A 394 -0.76 21.83 -11.71
N GLN A 395 -1.28 21.28 -12.81
CA GLN A 395 -2.69 21.41 -13.20
C GLN A 395 -3.37 20.04 -13.23
N GLY A 396 -4.70 20.04 -13.18
CA GLY A 396 -5.52 18.82 -13.16
C GLY A 396 -5.86 18.32 -11.74
N THR A 397 -5.60 19.15 -10.73
CA THR A 397 -5.73 18.81 -9.31
C THR A 397 -6.82 19.65 -8.64
N SER A 398 -7.36 19.14 -7.52
CA SER A 398 -8.33 19.87 -6.69
C SER A 398 -7.71 21.04 -5.93
N GLU A 399 -6.47 20.86 -5.46
CA GLU A 399 -5.67 21.88 -4.77
C GLU A 399 -4.58 22.45 -5.69
N PRO A 400 -4.21 23.73 -5.59
CA PRO A 400 -3.14 24.31 -6.38
C PRO A 400 -1.76 23.87 -5.87
N PHE A 401 -0.86 23.50 -6.78
CA PHE A 401 0.54 23.21 -6.47
C PHE A 401 1.49 23.95 -7.40
N ALA A 402 2.59 24.43 -6.85
CA ALA A 402 3.66 25.08 -7.58
C ALA A 402 5.01 24.52 -7.12
N LEU A 403 5.92 24.30 -8.07
CA LEU A 403 7.33 24.04 -7.80
C LEU A 403 8.11 25.29 -8.22
N ARG A 404 8.54 26.09 -7.26
CA ARG A 404 9.49 27.18 -7.51
C ARG A 404 10.90 26.59 -7.62
N SER A 405 11.59 26.89 -8.71
CA SER A 405 12.90 26.36 -9.06
C SER A 405 13.70 27.36 -9.90
N PRO A 406 14.10 28.52 -9.33
CA PRO A 406 14.78 29.57 -10.08
C PRO A 406 16.06 29.06 -10.73
N GLY A 407 16.27 29.41 -12.00
CA GLY A 407 17.44 28.99 -12.77
C GLY A 407 17.45 27.52 -13.21
N VAL A 408 16.36 26.77 -13.01
CA VAL A 408 16.24 25.37 -13.48
C VAL A 408 15.47 25.32 -14.79
N THR A 409 16.06 24.67 -15.79
CA THR A 409 15.38 24.39 -17.07
C THR A 409 14.85 22.96 -17.06
N TRP A 410 13.56 22.80 -17.31
CA TRP A 410 12.86 21.53 -17.24
C TRP A 410 12.56 20.95 -18.62
N GLU A 411 12.79 19.65 -18.76
CA GLU A 411 12.24 18.83 -19.83
C GLU A 411 10.98 18.13 -19.29
N ILE A 412 9.82 18.42 -19.88
CA ILE A 412 8.55 17.82 -19.47
C ILE A 412 8.18 16.73 -20.47
N THR A 413 8.01 15.51 -19.96
CA THR A 413 7.55 14.37 -20.74
C THR A 413 6.20 13.91 -20.23
N SER A 414 5.34 13.43 -21.14
CA SER A 414 4.03 12.90 -20.80
C SER A 414 3.97 11.41 -21.12
N ASP A 415 3.35 10.64 -20.23
CA ASP A 415 2.91 9.28 -20.53
C ASP A 415 1.45 9.26 -21.05
N GLY A 416 0.84 10.43 -21.24
CA GLY A 416 -0.55 10.58 -21.66
C GLY A 416 -1.45 10.94 -20.47
N MET A 417 -1.37 10.19 -19.38
CA MET A 417 -2.14 10.47 -18.16
C MET A 417 -1.45 11.50 -17.29
N ASN A 418 -0.13 11.40 -17.14
CA ASN A 418 0.63 12.23 -16.23
C ASN A 418 1.90 12.78 -16.88
N ASP A 419 2.17 14.04 -16.58
CA ASP A 419 3.42 14.69 -16.93
C ASP A 419 4.49 14.46 -15.85
N THR A 420 5.75 14.43 -16.28
CA THR A 420 6.94 14.31 -15.43
C THR A 420 7.98 15.31 -15.91
N ALA A 421 8.53 16.11 -14.99
CA ALA A 421 9.57 17.08 -15.30
C ALA A 421 10.94 16.57 -14.85
N THR A 422 11.93 16.64 -15.74
CA THR A 422 13.32 16.27 -15.47
C THR A 422 14.26 17.44 -15.73
N ALA A 423 15.28 17.61 -14.90
CA ALA A 423 16.29 18.65 -15.09
C ALA A 423 17.68 18.15 -14.72
N LEU A 424 18.70 18.68 -15.40
CA LEU A 424 20.11 18.49 -15.07
C LEU A 424 20.68 19.82 -14.61
N VAL A 425 21.11 19.89 -13.35
CA VAL A 425 21.69 21.11 -12.77
C VAL A 425 23.13 20.85 -12.32
N THR A 426 23.94 21.91 -12.29
CA THR A 426 25.27 21.85 -11.68
C THR A 426 25.33 22.90 -10.58
N PRO A 427 25.18 22.50 -9.30
CA PRO A 427 25.30 23.43 -8.19
C PRO A 427 26.76 23.91 -8.03
N SER A 428 26.94 25.02 -7.33
CA SER A 428 28.23 25.39 -6.72
C SER A 428 28.06 25.62 -5.22
N PRO A 429 29.13 25.57 -4.41
CA PRO A 429 29.05 25.92 -2.99
C PRO A 429 28.51 27.34 -2.74
N GLU A 430 28.81 28.29 -3.63
CA GLU A 430 28.38 29.69 -3.55
C GLU A 430 26.98 29.92 -4.12
N ASN A 431 26.51 29.05 -5.02
CA ASN A 431 25.20 29.15 -5.67
C ASN A 431 24.50 27.78 -5.62
N PRO A 432 23.90 27.42 -4.47
CA PRO A 432 23.10 26.21 -4.38
C PRO A 432 21.83 26.35 -5.23
N VAL A 433 21.32 25.22 -5.72
CA VAL A 433 20.01 25.17 -6.38
C VAL A 433 18.95 24.93 -5.31
N VAL A 434 17.95 25.80 -5.25
CA VAL A 434 16.84 25.70 -4.28
C VAL A 434 15.56 25.35 -5.02
N LEU A 435 14.89 24.29 -4.56
CA LEU A 435 13.60 23.83 -5.05
C LEU A 435 12.58 23.95 -3.93
N GLU A 436 11.47 24.63 -4.18
CA GLU A 436 10.39 24.82 -3.22
C GLU A 436 9.10 24.23 -3.80
N LEU A 437 8.71 23.06 -3.32
CA LEU A 437 7.39 22.52 -3.60
C LEU A 437 6.41 23.18 -2.63
N ARG A 438 5.52 24.01 -3.18
CA ARG A 438 4.49 24.76 -2.47
C ARG A 438 3.14 24.16 -2.80
N CYS A 439 2.50 23.56 -1.81
CA CYS A 439 1.16 22.98 -1.91
C CYS A 439 0.14 23.92 -1.29
N GLY A 440 -1.03 24.08 -1.90
CA GLY A 440 -2.05 25.03 -1.46
C GLY A 440 -1.89 26.43 -2.05
N THR A 441 -0.99 26.61 -3.03
CA THR A 441 -0.81 27.87 -3.77
C THR A 441 -0.24 27.63 -5.17
N SER A 442 -0.52 28.55 -6.09
CA SER A 442 0.11 28.64 -7.42
C SER A 442 1.21 29.72 -7.47
N ASP A 443 1.58 30.29 -6.32
CA ASP A 443 2.54 31.39 -6.25
C ASP A 443 3.99 30.90 -6.47
N LEU A 444 4.62 31.39 -7.52
CA LEU A 444 6.02 31.16 -7.89
C LEU A 444 6.95 32.32 -7.49
N GLY A 445 6.41 33.33 -6.80
CA GLY A 445 7.13 34.51 -6.33
C GLY A 445 8.26 34.17 -5.36
N GLU A 446 9.28 35.03 -5.35
CA GLU A 446 10.38 34.92 -4.39
C GLU A 446 9.86 35.06 -2.96
N HIS A 447 10.44 34.29 -2.05
CA HIS A 447 10.13 34.40 -0.64
C HIS A 447 10.81 35.65 -0.05
N GLU A 448 10.16 36.34 0.89
CA GLU A 448 10.69 37.58 1.49
C GLU A 448 12.03 37.37 2.22
N LEU A 449 12.19 36.17 2.79
CA LEU A 449 13.41 35.70 3.44
C LEU A 449 14.22 34.79 2.51
N SER A 450 15.55 34.87 2.61
CA SER A 450 16.44 33.96 1.91
C SER A 450 16.29 32.51 2.39
N GLU A 451 16.65 31.53 1.55
CA GLU A 451 16.65 30.11 1.93
C GLU A 451 17.46 29.86 3.21
N VAL A 452 18.63 30.50 3.34
CA VAL A 452 19.51 30.32 4.50
C VAL A 452 18.83 30.78 5.79
N GLU A 453 18.11 31.90 5.75
CA GLU A 453 17.34 32.40 6.89
C GLU A 453 16.16 31.48 7.22
N ARG A 454 15.43 31.00 6.20
CA ARG A 454 14.31 30.06 6.36
C ARG A 454 14.76 28.74 6.99
N ARG A 455 15.85 28.16 6.48
CA ARG A 455 16.43 26.93 7.03
C ARG A 455 16.96 27.11 8.46
N ALA A 456 17.58 28.26 8.75
CA ALA A 456 17.99 28.59 10.11
C ALA A 456 16.79 28.65 11.06
N ARG A 457 15.69 29.32 10.67
CA ARG A 457 14.45 29.36 11.46
C ARG A 457 13.84 27.97 11.66
N ALA A 458 13.80 27.15 10.60
CA ALA A 458 13.33 25.77 10.70
C ALA A 458 14.19 24.95 11.68
N GLY A 459 15.52 25.13 11.65
CA GLY A 459 16.44 24.50 12.60
C GLY A 459 16.26 25.00 14.03
N ASP A 460 16.12 26.31 14.23
CA ASP A 460 15.92 26.96 15.53
C ASP A 460 14.59 26.54 16.16
N TYR A 461 13.54 26.39 15.35
CA TYR A 461 12.22 25.93 15.78
C TYR A 461 12.31 24.58 16.53
N TRP A 462 12.93 23.59 15.89
CA TRP A 462 13.07 22.24 16.46
C TRP A 462 14.12 22.18 17.57
N SER A 463 15.29 22.78 17.37
CA SER A 463 16.39 22.69 18.32
C SER A 463 16.14 23.47 19.60
N THR A 464 15.37 24.56 19.55
CA THR A 464 14.95 25.28 20.75
C THR A 464 14.00 24.46 21.59
N TRP A 465 13.01 23.81 20.97
CA TRP A 465 12.14 22.88 21.68
C TRP A 465 12.91 21.69 22.24
N ALA A 466 13.75 21.03 21.46
CA ALA A 466 14.51 19.86 21.93
C ALA A 466 15.39 20.17 23.17
N ARG A 467 15.88 21.41 23.30
CA ARG A 467 16.66 21.86 24.47
C ARG A 467 15.84 22.04 25.74
N THR A 468 14.51 22.11 25.67
CA THR A 468 13.65 22.21 26.87
C THR A 468 13.42 20.84 27.52
N LEU A 469 13.66 19.76 26.79
CA LEU A 469 13.40 18.40 27.23
C LEU A 469 14.36 17.93 28.33
N LYS A 470 13.82 17.13 29.24
CA LYS A 470 14.54 16.40 30.29
C LYS A 470 14.81 14.98 29.80
N LEU A 471 15.92 14.81 29.10
CA LEU A 471 16.28 13.51 28.52
C LEU A 471 16.98 12.61 29.56
N PRO A 472 16.72 11.29 29.56
CA PRO A 472 17.40 10.32 30.39
C PRO A 472 18.87 10.15 30.01
N GLY A 473 19.69 9.63 30.94
CA GLY A 473 21.11 9.32 30.69
C GLY A 473 21.32 8.08 29.82
N VAL A 474 20.34 7.18 29.76
CA VAL A 474 20.35 6.00 28.88
C VAL A 474 19.86 6.40 27.48
N GLN A 475 20.67 6.13 26.46
CA GLN A 475 20.33 6.36 25.04
C GLN A 475 19.82 7.79 24.73
N THR A 476 20.42 8.81 25.38
CA THR A 476 19.96 10.22 25.35
C THR A 476 19.66 10.73 23.95
N ASP A 477 20.56 10.51 22.97
CA ASP A 477 20.39 11.01 21.60
C ASP A 477 19.23 10.33 20.87
N LEU A 478 19.04 9.02 21.07
CA LEU A 478 17.96 8.25 20.45
C LEU A 478 16.61 8.57 21.08
N VAL A 479 16.58 8.85 22.39
CA VAL A 479 15.39 9.37 23.09
C VAL A 479 15.04 10.76 22.56
N GLY A 480 16.03 11.65 22.38
CA GLY A 480 15.81 12.96 21.76
C GLY A 480 15.27 12.87 20.32
N ARG A 481 15.77 11.93 19.52
CA ARG A 481 15.24 11.62 18.18
C ARG A 481 13.82 11.09 18.22
N SER A 482 13.51 10.20 19.15
CA SER A 482 12.16 9.67 19.34
C SER A 482 11.19 10.77 19.77
N ALA A 483 11.60 11.66 20.68
CA ALA A 483 10.78 12.80 21.10
C ALA A 483 10.47 13.76 19.94
N LEU A 484 11.47 14.11 19.11
CA LEU A 484 11.27 14.89 17.89
C LEU A 484 10.32 14.21 16.91
N THR A 485 10.41 12.88 16.79
CA THR A 485 9.52 12.10 15.92
C THR A 485 8.08 12.14 16.43
N LEU A 486 7.87 11.90 17.73
CA LEU A 486 6.54 12.01 18.36
C LEU A 486 5.95 13.40 18.19
N ARG A 487 6.73 14.46 18.42
CA ARG A 487 6.26 15.84 18.18
C ARG A 487 5.95 16.10 16.71
N GLY A 488 6.75 15.57 15.79
CA GLY A 488 6.48 15.65 14.35
C GLY A 488 5.16 14.99 13.93
N LEU A 489 4.62 14.06 14.73
CA LEU A 489 3.32 13.41 14.53
C LEU A 489 2.15 14.18 15.19
N VAL A 490 2.44 15.21 16.00
CA VAL A 490 1.43 16.08 16.61
C VAL A 490 1.10 17.24 15.67
N ASN A 491 -0.17 17.40 15.34
CA ASN A 491 -0.67 18.58 14.65
C ASN A 491 -0.97 19.69 15.66
N THR A 492 -0.09 20.68 15.75
CA THR A 492 -0.18 21.74 16.76
C THR A 492 -1.32 22.74 16.55
N ASP A 493 -1.83 22.87 15.32
CA ASP A 493 -2.99 23.72 15.02
C ASP A 493 -4.29 23.13 15.58
N THR A 494 -4.46 21.81 15.49
CA THR A 494 -5.68 21.11 15.88
C THR A 494 -5.58 20.44 17.25
N GLY A 495 -4.40 19.95 17.62
CA GLY A 495 -4.15 19.04 18.74
C GLY A 495 -4.27 17.55 18.40
N GLY A 496 -4.68 17.19 17.18
CA GLY A 496 -4.74 15.80 16.74
C GLY A 496 -3.34 15.19 16.61
N VAL A 497 -3.21 13.88 16.85
CA VAL A 497 -1.92 13.17 16.84
C VAL A 497 -2.01 11.96 15.93
N LEU A 498 -1.07 11.80 15.00
CA LEU A 498 -1.00 10.64 14.13
C LEU A 498 -0.53 9.38 14.88
N ALA A 499 -1.14 8.23 14.62
CA ALA A 499 -0.60 6.94 15.07
C ALA A 499 0.69 6.57 14.31
N ALA A 500 0.75 6.86 13.00
CA ALA A 500 1.96 6.80 12.18
C ALA A 500 1.90 7.77 10.99
N ALA A 501 3.04 8.04 10.35
CA ALA A 501 3.11 8.92 9.19
C ALA A 501 2.60 8.28 7.87
N THR A 502 2.47 6.95 7.82
CA THR A 502 2.17 6.18 6.61
C THR A 502 0.86 5.42 6.69
N SER A 503 0.41 4.98 5.51
CA SER A 503 -0.64 3.99 5.35
C SER A 503 -0.09 2.74 4.68
N SER A 504 -0.74 1.60 4.95
CA SER A 504 -0.66 0.36 4.17
C SER A 504 0.74 -0.21 4.01
N LEU A 505 1.62 0.03 5.00
CA LEU A 505 2.81 -0.78 5.13
C LEU A 505 2.46 -2.13 5.76
N PRO A 506 3.07 -3.23 5.28
CA PRO A 506 2.66 -4.58 5.61
C PRO A 506 3.14 -5.09 6.96
N GLU A 507 2.26 -5.74 7.70
CA GLU A 507 2.61 -6.59 8.85
C GLU A 507 3.27 -7.92 8.41
N GLU A 508 3.16 -8.29 7.13
CA GLU A 508 3.85 -9.40 6.48
C GLU A 508 4.06 -9.06 5.00
N ILE A 509 5.29 -9.14 4.47
CA ILE A 509 5.53 -8.81 3.05
C ILE A 509 4.77 -9.77 2.13
N GLY A 510 4.01 -9.20 1.19
CA GLY A 510 3.10 -9.93 0.31
C GLY A 510 1.76 -10.29 0.97
N GLY A 511 1.61 -10.00 2.26
CA GLY A 511 0.41 -10.29 3.06
C GLY A 511 -0.69 -9.25 2.91
N VAL A 512 -1.82 -9.53 3.57
CA VAL A 512 -3.07 -8.74 3.47
C VAL A 512 -3.29 -7.76 4.61
N ARG A 513 -2.39 -7.74 5.58
CA ARG A 513 -2.43 -6.90 6.79
C ARG A 513 -1.69 -5.60 6.54
N ASN A 514 -2.38 -4.65 5.90
CA ASN A 514 -1.85 -3.35 5.50
C ASN A 514 -2.90 -2.29 5.83
N TRP A 515 -2.66 -1.47 6.87
CA TRP A 515 -3.65 -0.58 7.46
C TRP A 515 -3.28 0.90 7.33
N ASP A 516 -4.29 1.78 7.25
CA ASP A 516 -4.05 3.22 7.27
C ASP A 516 -3.95 3.74 8.71
N TYR A 517 -2.77 4.20 9.12
CA TYR A 517 -2.48 4.66 10.49
C TYR A 517 -2.37 6.18 10.60
N ARG A 518 -2.75 6.91 9.54
CA ARG A 518 -2.60 8.38 9.49
C ARG A 518 -3.72 9.12 10.22
N TYR A 519 -4.38 8.50 11.16
CA TYR A 519 -5.50 9.07 11.92
C TYR A 519 -5.16 9.22 13.40
N CYS A 520 -6.01 9.94 14.11
CA CYS A 520 -5.90 10.16 15.55
C CYS A 520 -6.66 9.07 16.30
N TRP A 521 -5.95 8.01 16.70
CA TRP A 521 -6.45 7.05 17.69
C TRP A 521 -6.40 7.67 19.08
N ILE A 522 -7.51 7.64 19.80
CA ILE A 522 -7.63 8.27 21.13
C ILE A 522 -6.58 7.72 22.11
N ARG A 523 -6.35 6.41 22.07
CA ARG A 523 -5.36 5.71 22.89
C ARG A 523 -3.94 6.14 22.52
N ASP A 524 -3.58 6.00 21.25
CA ASP A 524 -2.24 6.28 20.72
C ASP A 524 -1.85 7.74 20.95
N ALA A 525 -2.78 8.65 20.68
CA ALA A 525 -2.60 10.09 20.90
C ALA A 525 -2.35 10.38 22.38
N ALA A 526 -3.21 9.89 23.27
CA ALA A 526 -3.06 10.09 24.71
C ALA A 526 -1.71 9.56 25.25
N MET A 527 -1.30 8.37 24.81
CA MET A 527 -0.01 7.79 25.17
C MET A 527 1.17 8.61 24.62
N THR A 528 1.07 9.09 23.38
CA THR A 528 2.11 9.89 22.71
C THR A 528 2.38 11.18 23.49
N VAL A 529 1.34 11.96 23.75
CA VAL A 529 1.52 13.24 24.45
C VAL A 529 1.85 13.05 25.92
N ARG A 530 1.44 11.94 26.55
CA ARG A 530 1.84 11.61 27.92
C ARG A 530 3.35 11.38 28.03
N GLU A 531 3.95 10.65 27.09
CA GLU A 531 5.40 10.46 27.10
C GLU A 531 6.16 11.76 26.84
N LEU A 532 5.62 12.69 26.04
CA LEU A 532 6.19 14.04 25.90
C LEU A 532 6.13 14.83 27.22
N VAL A 533 5.05 14.67 28.00
CA VAL A 533 4.94 15.27 29.35
C VAL A 533 6.00 14.71 30.30
N HIS A 534 6.29 13.40 30.25
CA HIS A 534 7.39 12.81 31.05
C HIS A 534 8.75 13.43 30.73
N LEU A 535 8.96 13.86 29.49
CA LEU A 535 10.17 14.59 29.06
C LEU A 535 10.09 16.10 29.33
N GLY A 536 8.99 16.60 29.91
CA GLY A 536 8.81 18.00 30.29
C GLY A 536 8.11 18.88 29.25
N SER A 537 7.58 18.32 28.16
CA SER A 537 6.81 19.07 27.15
C SER A 537 5.31 18.91 27.39
N THR A 538 4.63 19.99 27.79
CA THR A 538 3.21 19.96 28.17
C THR A 538 2.26 20.55 27.13
N GLU A 539 2.77 21.31 26.17
CA GLU A 539 1.95 22.03 25.18
C GLU A 539 1.20 21.08 24.24
N GLU A 540 1.83 19.98 23.84
CA GLU A 540 1.22 18.97 22.97
C GLU A 540 0.06 18.26 23.68
N ALA A 541 0.20 17.95 24.97
CA ALA A 541 -0.87 17.37 25.79
C ALA A 541 -2.05 18.33 25.96
N GLU A 542 -1.77 19.62 26.14
CA GLU A 542 -2.79 20.66 26.16
C GLU A 542 -3.56 20.78 24.85
N GLY A 543 -2.85 20.73 23.72
CA GLY A 543 -3.45 20.69 22.39
C GLY A 543 -4.39 19.51 22.24
N TYR A 544 -3.91 18.31 22.57
CA TYR A 544 -4.71 17.08 22.47
C TYR A 544 -5.95 17.08 23.35
N LEU A 545 -5.87 17.54 24.61
CA LEU A 545 -7.06 17.61 25.46
C LEU A 545 -8.10 18.61 24.93
N ARG A 546 -7.68 19.76 24.39
CA ARG A 546 -8.59 20.70 23.69
C ARG A 546 -9.25 20.04 22.48
N TRP A 547 -8.47 19.31 21.68
CA TRP A 547 -8.97 18.56 20.55
C TRP A 547 -10.04 17.52 20.96
N LEU A 548 -9.75 16.74 22.00
CA LEU A 548 -10.66 15.71 22.50
C LEU A 548 -11.94 16.30 23.10
N HIS A 549 -11.85 17.45 23.79
CA HIS A 549 -13.04 18.20 24.20
C HIS A 549 -13.87 18.65 22.99
N GLY A 550 -13.21 19.09 21.91
CA GLY A 550 -13.85 19.39 20.63
C GLY A 550 -14.62 18.19 20.08
N VAL A 551 -13.99 17.01 20.00
CA VAL A 551 -14.64 15.76 19.59
C VAL A 551 -15.84 15.44 20.47
N LEU A 552 -15.68 15.42 21.79
CA LEU A 552 -16.75 15.11 22.74
C LEU A 552 -17.96 16.04 22.59
N SER A 553 -17.73 17.32 22.28
CA SER A 553 -18.81 18.29 22.07
C SER A 553 -19.71 17.98 20.86
N THR A 554 -19.24 17.15 19.93
CA THR A 554 -20.01 16.70 18.75
C THR A 554 -20.85 15.45 19.03
N LEU A 555 -20.62 14.78 20.16
CA LEU A 555 -21.27 13.52 20.51
C LEU A 555 -22.41 13.73 21.50
N ALA A 556 -23.37 12.80 21.50
CA ALA A 556 -24.46 12.80 22.48
C ALA A 556 -24.00 12.43 23.90
N GLY A 557 -22.84 11.78 24.03
CA GLY A 557 -22.25 11.35 25.30
C GLY A 557 -20.86 10.74 25.10
N PRO A 558 -20.00 10.75 26.14
CA PRO A 558 -18.63 10.26 26.06
C PRO A 558 -18.56 8.75 25.79
N GLU A 559 -19.59 7.99 26.14
CA GLU A 559 -19.68 6.55 25.89
C GLU A 559 -19.84 6.18 24.41
N ARG A 560 -20.01 7.19 23.53
CA ARG A 560 -20.09 7.06 22.08
C ARG A 560 -18.82 7.50 21.36
N LEU A 561 -17.73 7.70 22.08
CA LEU A 561 -16.43 7.92 21.45
C LEU A 561 -16.11 6.77 20.50
N HIS A 562 -15.73 7.13 19.29
CA HIS A 562 -15.15 6.21 18.32
C HIS A 562 -13.67 5.98 18.68
N PRO A 563 -13.07 4.85 18.27
CA PRO A 563 -11.65 4.60 18.56
C PRO A 563 -10.70 5.62 17.94
N LEU A 564 -11.07 6.15 16.76
CA LEU A 564 -10.25 7.08 16.00
C LEU A 564 -11.06 8.12 15.22
N TYR A 565 -10.39 9.24 14.91
CA TYR A 565 -10.92 10.38 14.18
C TYR A 565 -9.87 10.94 13.21
N THR A 566 -10.28 11.81 12.28
CA THR A 566 -9.36 12.64 11.49
C THR A 566 -8.53 13.55 12.40
N LEU A 567 -7.44 14.15 11.90
CA LEU A 567 -6.69 15.13 12.69
C LEU A 567 -7.52 16.36 13.07
N ALA A 568 -8.56 16.68 12.29
CA ALA A 568 -9.50 17.76 12.60
C ALA A 568 -10.58 17.37 13.62
N GLY A 569 -10.63 16.12 14.09
CA GLY A 569 -11.63 15.65 15.05
C GLY A 569 -12.97 15.25 14.44
N SER A 570 -13.04 15.08 13.11
CA SER A 570 -14.22 14.56 12.42
C SER A 570 -14.18 13.03 12.32
N VAL A 571 -15.36 12.41 12.19
CA VAL A 571 -15.47 10.96 11.98
C VAL A 571 -14.87 10.60 10.61
N ILE A 572 -14.09 9.52 10.57
CA ILE A 572 -13.49 9.06 9.31
C ILE A 572 -14.53 8.39 8.39
N GLY A 573 -14.25 8.40 7.09
CA GLY A 573 -15.05 7.69 6.09
C GLY A 573 -14.92 6.16 6.20
N ALA A 574 -15.65 5.45 5.33
CA ALA A 574 -15.52 4.00 5.22
C ALA A 574 -14.12 3.61 4.68
N GLU A 575 -13.60 2.47 5.14
CA GLU A 575 -12.39 1.87 4.59
C GLU A 575 -12.59 1.57 3.09
N ALA A 576 -11.62 1.95 2.27
CA ALA A 576 -11.60 1.70 0.84
C ALA A 576 -10.26 1.10 0.41
N VAL A 577 -10.28 0.36 -0.71
CA VAL A 577 -9.09 -0.24 -1.32
C VAL A 577 -8.69 0.52 -2.57
N ILE A 578 -7.41 0.85 -2.71
CA ILE A 578 -6.84 1.45 -3.92
C ILE A 578 -6.24 0.35 -4.79
N GLU A 579 -7.07 -0.26 -5.65
CA GLU A 579 -6.66 -1.40 -6.50
C GLU A 579 -5.55 -1.06 -7.51
N SER A 580 -5.43 0.21 -7.89
CA SER A 580 -4.39 0.67 -8.83
C SER A 580 -2.99 0.63 -8.24
N LEU A 581 -2.87 0.61 -6.91
CA LEU A 581 -1.59 0.54 -6.24
C LEU A 581 -1.21 -0.91 -5.95
N PRO A 582 0.04 -1.30 -6.25
CA PRO A 582 0.53 -2.63 -5.98
C PRO A 582 0.81 -2.93 -4.52
N GLY A 583 0.92 -1.89 -3.69
CA GLY A 583 1.32 -1.98 -2.31
C GLY A 583 2.83 -2.13 -2.12
N TYR A 584 3.29 -1.86 -0.91
CA TYR A 584 4.70 -1.93 -0.55
C TYR A 584 5.22 -3.36 -0.72
N ALA A 585 6.28 -3.55 -1.52
CA ALA A 585 6.85 -4.86 -1.83
C ALA A 585 5.80 -5.90 -2.28
N GLY A 586 4.75 -5.45 -2.98
CA GLY A 586 3.66 -6.31 -3.46
C GLY A 586 2.60 -6.69 -2.44
N SER A 587 2.62 -6.08 -1.25
CA SER A 587 1.70 -6.40 -0.16
C SER A 587 0.35 -5.71 -0.38
N ARG A 588 -0.73 -6.49 -0.51
CA ARG A 588 -2.06 -6.02 -0.94
C ARG A 588 -3.15 -6.52 -0.02
N PRO A 589 -4.25 -5.75 0.17
CA PRO A 589 -4.59 -4.50 -0.53
C PRO A 589 -3.93 -3.26 0.09
N VAL A 590 -3.87 -2.17 -0.69
CA VAL A 590 -3.62 -0.81 -0.16
C VAL A 590 -4.95 -0.24 0.33
N ARG A 591 -5.01 0.15 1.60
CA ARG A 591 -6.20 0.68 2.26
C ARG A 591 -6.09 2.16 2.55
N VAL A 592 -7.22 2.84 2.50
CA VAL A 592 -7.41 4.19 3.04
C VAL A 592 -8.64 4.18 3.94
N GLY A 593 -8.59 4.92 5.05
CA GLY A 593 -9.52 4.72 6.16
C GLY A 593 -9.19 3.47 6.96
N ASN A 594 -10.00 3.19 7.98
CA ASN A 594 -9.80 2.02 8.83
C ASN A 594 -11.14 1.54 9.41
N LEU A 595 -11.45 0.24 9.27
CA LEU A 595 -12.70 -0.34 9.79
C LEU A 595 -12.83 -0.30 11.31
N ALA A 596 -11.75 -0.10 12.06
CA ALA A 596 -11.78 0.06 13.51
C ALA A 596 -12.71 1.21 13.96
N ASN A 597 -12.99 2.20 13.10
CA ASN A 597 -13.91 3.30 13.38
C ASN A 597 -15.33 2.87 13.79
N HIS A 598 -15.74 1.64 13.45
CA HIS A 598 -17.06 1.12 13.81
C HIS A 598 -17.04 0.18 15.03
N GLN A 599 -15.87 -0.02 15.63
CA GLN A 599 -15.70 -0.93 16.76
C GLN A 599 -15.98 -0.24 18.09
N VAL A 600 -16.52 -1.03 19.04
CA VAL A 600 -16.54 -0.65 20.45
C VAL A 600 -15.18 -0.97 21.04
N GLN A 601 -14.53 0.04 21.63
CA GLN A 601 -13.29 -0.08 22.39
C GLN A 601 -13.48 0.63 23.73
N LEU A 602 -13.46 -0.15 24.81
CA LEU A 602 -13.66 0.38 26.16
C LEU A 602 -12.34 0.81 26.81
N ASP A 603 -11.21 0.44 26.22
CA ASP A 603 -9.89 0.74 26.74
C ASP A 603 -9.47 2.20 26.55
N VAL A 604 -10.04 2.90 25.55
CA VAL A 604 -9.65 4.28 25.18
C VAL A 604 -9.72 5.30 26.32
N PHE A 605 -10.57 5.05 27.32
CA PHE A 605 -10.79 5.95 28.45
C PHE A 605 -9.62 5.98 29.44
N GLY A 606 -8.94 4.84 29.64
CA GLY A 606 -7.84 4.69 30.60
C GLY A 606 -6.67 5.63 30.28
N PRO A 607 -6.07 5.54 29.09
CA PRO A 607 -4.96 6.38 28.66
C PRO A 607 -5.24 7.89 28.74
N VAL A 608 -6.48 8.32 28.47
CA VAL A 608 -6.89 9.74 28.59
C VAL A 608 -6.81 10.22 30.04
N VAL A 609 -7.32 9.42 30.99
CA VAL A 609 -7.27 9.80 32.41
C VAL A 609 -5.84 9.73 32.95
N GLU A 610 -5.02 8.76 32.52
CA GLU A 610 -3.59 8.74 32.85
C GLU A 610 -2.86 9.97 32.32
N LEU A 611 -3.17 10.42 31.10
CA LEU A 611 -2.62 11.67 30.57
C LEU A 611 -2.98 12.87 31.46
N VAL A 612 -4.25 13.02 31.82
CA VAL A 612 -4.69 14.11 32.72
C VAL A 612 -3.95 14.04 34.04
N GLN A 613 -3.75 12.84 34.59
CA GLN A 613 -2.99 12.65 35.81
C GLN A 613 -1.54 13.12 35.66
N THR A 614 -0.81 12.62 34.66
CA THR A 614 0.59 12.99 34.42
C THR A 614 0.73 14.50 34.18
N LEU A 615 -0.22 15.11 33.45
CA LEU A 615 -0.21 16.54 33.17
C LEU A 615 -0.50 17.38 34.43
N ALA A 616 -1.43 16.95 35.28
CA ALA A 616 -1.73 17.61 36.54
C ALA A 616 -0.54 17.53 37.53
N GLU A 617 0.15 16.39 37.56
CA GLU A 617 1.37 16.20 38.34
C GLU A 617 2.50 17.12 37.85
N ALA A 618 2.71 17.20 36.53
CA ALA A 618 3.72 18.06 35.93
C ALA A 618 3.48 19.55 36.19
N ARG A 619 2.21 19.98 36.21
CA ARG A 619 1.81 21.37 36.52
C ARG A 619 1.75 21.68 38.02
N GLY A 620 1.53 20.66 38.85
CA GLY A 620 1.18 20.83 40.26
C GLY A 620 -0.27 21.29 40.49
N GLU A 621 -1.13 21.26 39.47
CA GLU A 621 -2.54 21.63 39.55
C GLU A 621 -3.41 20.79 38.60
N LEU A 622 -4.67 20.56 38.98
CA LEU A 622 -5.70 19.95 38.13
C LEU A 622 -6.70 21.04 37.73
N ARG A 623 -6.78 21.37 36.43
CA ARG A 623 -7.73 22.39 35.93
C ARG A 623 -9.16 21.87 35.90
N ASP A 624 -10.12 22.78 35.87
CA ASP A 624 -11.55 22.42 35.84
C ASP A 624 -11.94 21.69 34.55
N GLU A 625 -11.40 22.10 33.40
CA GLU A 625 -11.62 21.43 32.11
C GLU A 625 -11.07 19.98 32.11
N ASP A 626 -9.85 19.79 32.62
CA ASP A 626 -9.23 18.48 32.77
C ASP A 626 -10.05 17.57 33.69
N TRP A 627 -10.59 18.11 34.78
CA TRP A 627 -11.48 17.37 35.67
C TRP A 627 -12.81 17.01 34.98
N GLN A 628 -13.36 17.88 34.13
CA GLN A 628 -14.55 17.55 33.33
C GLN A 628 -14.26 16.42 32.35
N MET A 629 -13.08 16.39 31.72
CA MET A 629 -12.63 15.26 30.90
C MET A 629 -12.63 13.97 31.70
N VAL A 630 -11.98 13.96 32.87
CA VAL A 630 -11.92 12.78 33.76
C VAL A 630 -13.32 12.29 34.14
N ARG A 631 -14.22 13.20 34.51
CA ARG A 631 -15.62 12.85 34.81
C ARG A 631 -16.33 12.24 33.62
N ALA A 632 -16.14 12.77 32.42
CA ALA A 632 -16.75 12.24 31.21
C ALA A 632 -16.27 10.81 30.92
N MET A 633 -14.96 10.55 31.05
CA MET A 633 -14.40 9.21 30.87
C MET A 633 -14.92 8.22 31.93
N ALA A 634 -14.93 8.61 33.20
CA ALA A 634 -15.44 7.78 34.29
C ALA A 634 -16.95 7.50 34.16
N GLU A 635 -17.73 8.46 33.65
CA GLU A 635 -19.15 8.27 33.35
C GLU A 635 -19.38 7.28 32.21
N ALA A 636 -18.56 7.33 31.15
CA ALA A 636 -18.61 6.36 30.06
C ALA A 636 -18.34 4.93 30.58
N VAL A 637 -17.31 4.76 31.41
CA VAL A 637 -16.99 3.47 32.05
C VAL A 637 -18.14 3.00 32.93
N THR A 638 -18.69 3.87 33.79
CA THR A 638 -19.83 3.53 34.67
C THR A 638 -21.02 2.94 33.90
N ARG A 639 -21.25 3.41 32.66
CA ARG A 639 -22.38 2.96 31.82
C ARG A 639 -22.11 1.66 31.06
N ARG A 640 -20.87 1.40 30.66
CA ARG A 640 -20.57 0.39 29.61
C ARG A 640 -19.49 -0.63 29.97
N TRP A 641 -18.80 -0.50 31.09
CA TRP A 641 -17.62 -1.35 31.38
C TRP A 641 -17.92 -2.84 31.35
N ASN A 642 -19.15 -3.27 31.58
CA ASN A 642 -19.55 -4.68 31.57
C ASN A 642 -19.79 -5.25 30.17
N GLU A 643 -19.80 -4.44 29.10
CA GLU A 643 -20.07 -4.87 27.73
C GLU A 643 -18.84 -5.52 27.04
N PRO A 644 -19.01 -6.60 26.26
CA PRO A 644 -17.94 -7.11 25.39
C PRO A 644 -17.45 -6.04 24.38
N ASP A 645 -16.17 -6.06 24.03
CA ASP A 645 -15.54 -5.10 23.11
C ASP A 645 -14.49 -5.77 22.19
N HIS A 646 -13.87 -4.98 21.30
CA HIS A 646 -12.88 -5.50 20.34
C HIS A 646 -11.45 -5.51 20.88
N GLY A 647 -11.21 -4.92 22.05
CA GLY A 647 -9.88 -4.82 22.65
C GLY A 647 -8.94 -3.88 21.90
N ILE A 648 -7.70 -3.84 22.35
CA ILE A 648 -6.65 -2.95 21.84
C ILE A 648 -6.19 -3.27 20.41
N TRP A 649 -6.31 -4.54 19.99
CA TRP A 649 -5.81 -5.03 18.69
C TRP A 649 -6.83 -5.00 17.57
N GLU A 650 -8.05 -4.53 17.85
CA GLU A 650 -9.04 -4.21 16.80
C GLU A 650 -9.41 -5.41 15.91
N GLU A 651 -9.32 -6.62 16.46
CA GLU A 651 -9.59 -7.87 15.73
C GLU A 651 -10.97 -7.84 15.07
N ARG A 652 -11.07 -8.38 13.85
CA ARG A 652 -12.32 -8.42 13.07
C ARG A 652 -13.29 -9.53 13.51
N HIS A 653 -13.07 -10.09 14.70
CA HIS A 653 -13.91 -11.11 15.34
C HIS A 653 -15.05 -10.49 16.16
N VAL A 654 -15.93 -11.35 16.66
CA VAL A 654 -16.99 -10.93 17.59
C VAL A 654 -16.40 -10.34 18.88
N PRO A 655 -17.02 -9.30 19.46
CA PRO A 655 -16.60 -8.71 20.73
C PRO A 655 -16.55 -9.71 21.88
N ARG A 656 -15.57 -9.56 22.78
CA ARG A 656 -15.35 -10.43 23.95
C ARG A 656 -15.06 -9.59 25.20
N HIS A 657 -15.11 -10.18 26.39
CA HIS A 657 -14.66 -9.51 27.61
C HIS A 657 -13.14 -9.51 27.68
N ARG A 658 -12.50 -8.57 26.98
CA ARG A 658 -11.05 -8.46 26.87
C ARG A 658 -10.44 -8.01 28.21
N VAL A 659 -9.42 -8.71 28.67
CA VAL A 659 -8.76 -8.42 29.96
C VAL A 659 -8.16 -7.02 29.95
N TYR A 660 -7.43 -6.65 28.89
CA TYR A 660 -6.85 -5.32 28.75
C TYR A 660 -7.89 -4.19 28.86
N SER A 661 -9.03 -4.33 28.17
CA SER A 661 -10.09 -3.32 28.19
C SER A 661 -10.70 -3.12 29.58
N ARG A 662 -10.84 -4.21 30.34
CA ARG A 662 -11.32 -4.17 31.73
C ARG A 662 -10.31 -3.56 32.67
N VAL A 663 -9.03 -3.86 32.50
CA VAL A 663 -7.94 -3.19 33.21
C VAL A 663 -7.99 -1.68 32.92
N MET A 664 -8.17 -1.26 31.68
CA MET A 664 -8.25 0.17 31.34
C MET A 664 -9.50 0.85 31.90
N CYS A 665 -10.65 0.15 31.96
CA CYS A 665 -11.83 0.64 32.68
C CYS A 665 -11.53 0.85 34.18
N TRP A 666 -10.82 -0.09 34.81
CA TRP A 666 -10.38 0.06 36.19
C TRP A 666 -9.43 1.26 36.36
N VAL A 667 -8.44 1.40 35.47
CA VAL A 667 -7.50 2.54 35.46
C VAL A 667 -8.27 3.86 35.42
N THR A 668 -9.26 3.99 34.53
CA THR A 668 -10.08 5.20 34.44
C THR A 668 -10.68 5.60 35.79
N ILE A 669 -11.33 4.66 36.50
CA ILE A 669 -11.98 4.97 37.77
C ILE A 669 -10.96 5.16 38.90
N ASP A 670 -9.93 4.32 38.97
CA ASP A 670 -8.89 4.42 40.00
C ASP A 670 -8.15 5.76 39.92
N ARG A 671 -7.73 6.17 38.73
CA ARG A 671 -7.05 7.46 38.55
C ARG A 671 -8.00 8.64 38.77
N ALA A 672 -9.27 8.52 38.40
CA ALA A 672 -10.27 9.55 38.67
C ALA A 672 -10.48 9.78 40.18
N VAL A 673 -10.55 8.70 40.97
CA VAL A 673 -10.63 8.78 42.44
C VAL A 673 -9.36 9.43 43.01
N LYS A 674 -8.18 8.97 42.61
CA LYS A 674 -6.89 9.53 43.06
C LYS A 674 -6.76 11.01 42.75
N LEU A 675 -7.09 11.43 41.54
CA LEU A 675 -7.10 12.84 41.15
C LEU A 675 -8.04 13.68 42.01
N GLY A 676 -9.24 13.17 42.30
CA GLY A 676 -10.19 13.87 43.15
C GLY A 676 -9.71 14.02 44.59
N GLU A 677 -9.10 12.97 45.15
CA GLU A 677 -8.52 13.01 46.50
C GLU A 677 -7.31 13.96 46.60
N VAL A 678 -6.36 13.87 45.66
CA VAL A 678 -5.13 14.67 45.67
C VAL A 678 -5.41 16.16 45.48
N TYR A 679 -6.32 16.51 44.57
CA TYR A 679 -6.61 17.89 44.21
C TYR A 679 -7.92 18.44 44.82
N GLY A 680 -8.52 17.71 45.76
CA GLY A 680 -9.72 18.15 46.48
C GLY A 680 -10.97 18.34 45.61
N ARG A 681 -11.14 17.52 44.57
CA ARG A 681 -12.36 17.50 43.75
C ARG A 681 -13.41 16.56 44.34
N GLU A 682 -14.67 16.84 44.05
CA GLU A 682 -15.78 15.99 44.51
C GLU A 682 -15.77 14.64 43.77
N VAL A 683 -15.43 13.57 44.51
CA VAL A 683 -15.48 12.19 44.01
C VAL A 683 -16.89 11.61 44.25
N PRO A 684 -17.60 11.18 43.19
CA PRO A 684 -18.88 10.49 43.35
C PRO A 684 -18.76 9.24 44.23
N GLY A 685 -19.64 9.11 45.22
CA GLY A 685 -19.56 8.03 46.22
C GLY A 685 -19.66 6.60 45.65
N ALA A 686 -20.14 6.44 44.41
CA ALA A 686 -20.20 5.15 43.73
C ALA A 686 -18.85 4.71 43.11
N TRP A 687 -17.94 5.64 42.83
CA TRP A 687 -16.69 5.32 42.11
C TRP A 687 -15.73 4.41 42.88
N PRO A 688 -15.49 4.59 44.19
CA PRO A 688 -14.62 3.65 44.93
C PRO A 688 -15.14 2.21 44.88
N SER A 689 -16.46 2.01 45.06
CA SER A 689 -17.05 0.67 44.97
C SER A 689 -16.99 0.10 43.56
N LEU A 690 -17.23 0.93 42.53
CA LEU A 690 -17.11 0.50 41.12
C LEU A 690 -15.66 0.11 40.77
N ARG A 691 -14.66 0.88 41.23
CA ARG A 691 -13.24 0.53 41.08
C ARG A 691 -12.96 -0.86 41.65
N ASP A 692 -13.40 -1.10 42.88
CA ASP A 692 -13.14 -2.37 43.57
C ASP A 692 -13.88 -3.54 42.90
N GLU A 693 -15.09 -3.29 42.37
CA GLU A 693 -15.86 -4.26 41.58
C GLU A 693 -15.14 -4.68 40.30
N ILE A 694 -14.68 -3.70 39.49
CA ILE A 694 -13.96 -4.00 38.24
C ILE A 694 -12.64 -4.71 38.55
N ALA A 695 -11.93 -4.31 39.61
CA ALA A 695 -10.69 -4.95 40.04
C ALA A 695 -10.91 -6.43 40.37
N ALA A 696 -11.92 -6.74 41.19
CA ALA A 696 -12.27 -8.11 41.54
C ALA A 696 -12.67 -8.93 40.30
N ASP A 697 -13.46 -8.35 39.40
CA ASP A 697 -13.91 -8.98 38.16
C ASP A 697 -12.73 -9.41 37.27
N VAL A 698 -11.75 -8.51 37.06
CA VAL A 698 -10.54 -8.82 36.28
C VAL A 698 -9.68 -9.88 36.95
N LEU A 699 -9.43 -9.75 38.26
CA LEU A 699 -8.54 -10.66 38.98
C LEU A 699 -9.12 -12.08 39.11
N GLU A 700 -10.44 -12.21 39.15
CA GLU A 700 -11.14 -13.49 39.20
C GLU A 700 -11.29 -14.12 37.81
N LYS A 701 -11.75 -13.36 36.82
CA LYS A 701 -12.15 -13.90 35.51
C LYS A 701 -11.07 -13.80 34.44
N GLY A 702 -10.11 -12.90 34.59
CA GLY A 702 -8.99 -12.74 33.65
C GLY A 702 -7.88 -13.77 33.85
N TRP A 703 -7.78 -14.35 35.05
CA TRP A 703 -6.80 -15.39 35.37
C TRP A 703 -7.29 -16.75 34.88
N ASN A 704 -6.40 -17.49 34.21
CA ASN A 704 -6.69 -18.84 33.75
C ASN A 704 -5.74 -19.86 34.42
N GLU A 705 -6.31 -20.80 35.17
CA GLU A 705 -5.57 -21.84 35.90
C GLU A 705 -4.89 -22.88 34.99
N GLU A 706 -5.37 -23.09 33.76
CA GLU A 706 -4.78 -24.07 32.85
C GLU A 706 -3.46 -23.58 32.28
N VAL A 707 -3.41 -22.31 31.84
CA VAL A 707 -2.22 -21.70 31.25
C VAL A 707 -1.38 -20.90 32.26
N GLN A 708 -1.84 -20.78 33.51
CA GLN A 708 -1.17 -20.06 34.60
C GLN A 708 -0.79 -18.62 34.20
N ALA A 709 -1.72 -17.92 33.54
CA ALA A 709 -1.51 -16.55 33.08
C ALA A 709 -2.83 -15.77 33.02
N PHE A 710 -2.72 -14.44 33.06
CA PHE A 710 -3.79 -13.59 32.57
C PHE A 710 -3.86 -13.69 31.04
N THR A 711 -5.05 -14.02 30.54
CA THR A 711 -5.27 -14.30 29.11
C THR A 711 -5.78 -13.08 28.37
N THR A 712 -6.04 -13.25 27.08
CA THR A 712 -6.60 -12.23 26.19
C THR A 712 -7.98 -11.73 26.65
N ALA A 713 -8.84 -12.66 27.03
CA ALA A 713 -10.24 -12.44 27.36
C ALA A 713 -10.70 -13.47 28.38
N TYR A 714 -11.76 -13.18 29.12
CA TYR A 714 -12.26 -14.06 30.19
C TYR A 714 -12.60 -15.48 29.73
N ASP A 715 -12.98 -15.64 28.47
CA ASP A 715 -13.41 -16.89 27.87
C ASP A 715 -12.33 -17.52 26.98
N GLY A 716 -11.15 -17.86 27.50
CA GLY A 716 -10.15 -18.54 26.69
C GLY A 716 -8.83 -18.81 27.41
N THR A 717 -7.92 -19.46 26.67
CA THR A 717 -6.56 -19.80 27.12
C THR A 717 -5.49 -19.04 26.34
N ASP A 718 -5.87 -18.22 25.35
CA ASP A 718 -4.93 -17.51 24.48
C ASP A 718 -4.18 -16.42 25.24
N LEU A 719 -2.86 -16.44 25.14
CA LEU A 719 -1.99 -15.39 25.67
C LEU A 719 -2.05 -14.12 24.81
N ASP A 720 -1.84 -12.98 25.46
CA ASP A 720 -1.78 -11.66 24.84
C ASP A 720 -0.74 -10.81 25.58
N ALA A 721 0.17 -10.16 24.86
CA ALA A 721 1.16 -9.27 25.47
C ALA A 721 0.51 -8.12 26.26
N ALA A 722 -0.71 -7.70 25.87
CA ALA A 722 -1.46 -6.66 26.57
C ALA A 722 -1.88 -7.06 27.99
N SER A 723 -1.90 -8.36 28.34
CA SER A 723 -2.24 -8.79 29.71
C SER A 723 -1.16 -8.41 30.75
N LEU A 724 0.05 -8.02 30.31
CA LEU A 724 1.05 -7.40 31.18
C LEU A 724 0.50 -6.17 31.93
N PHE A 725 -0.45 -5.44 31.34
CA PHE A 725 -1.04 -4.26 31.99
C PHE A 725 -1.79 -4.56 33.28
N VAL A 726 -2.14 -5.82 33.56
CA VAL A 726 -2.65 -6.20 34.89
C VAL A 726 -1.63 -5.82 35.98
N GLY A 727 -0.33 -6.00 35.72
CA GLY A 727 0.73 -5.51 36.62
C GLY A 727 1.21 -4.10 36.31
N LEU A 728 1.40 -3.74 35.03
CA LEU A 728 1.97 -2.42 34.66
C LEU A 728 1.13 -1.24 35.15
N THR A 729 -0.19 -1.43 35.33
CA THR A 729 -1.11 -0.39 35.82
C THR A 729 -1.19 -0.32 37.36
N GLY A 730 -0.60 -1.29 38.06
CA GLY A 730 -0.70 -1.45 39.51
C GLY A 730 -2.02 -2.05 39.99
N LEU A 731 -2.78 -2.75 39.13
CA LEU A 731 -4.01 -3.46 39.53
C LEU A 731 -3.69 -4.66 40.44
N ILE A 732 -2.54 -5.31 40.22
CA ILE A 732 -2.02 -6.39 41.06
C ILE A 732 -0.62 -6.04 41.57
N ASP A 733 -0.27 -6.55 42.75
CA ASP A 733 1.09 -6.42 43.28
C ASP A 733 2.08 -7.15 42.34
N PRO A 734 3.19 -6.52 41.89
CA PRO A 734 4.20 -7.17 41.07
C PRO A 734 4.82 -8.44 41.69
N ALA A 735 4.75 -8.60 43.01
CA ALA A 735 5.19 -9.81 43.71
C ALA A 735 4.14 -10.93 43.73
N ASP A 736 2.90 -10.69 43.26
CA ASP A 736 1.87 -11.72 43.15
C ASP A 736 2.33 -12.82 42.18
N PRO A 737 2.28 -14.10 42.58
CA PRO A 737 2.70 -15.22 41.73
C PRO A 737 2.01 -15.26 40.37
N ARG A 738 0.75 -14.79 40.29
CA ARG A 738 -0.02 -14.76 39.04
C ARG A 738 0.60 -13.80 38.02
N PHE A 739 1.06 -12.63 38.46
CA PHE A 739 1.70 -11.67 37.57
C PHE A 739 3.07 -12.18 37.11
N GLN A 740 3.89 -12.67 38.04
CA GLN A 740 5.20 -13.28 37.74
C GLN A 740 5.09 -14.42 36.72
N SER A 741 4.08 -15.29 36.89
CA SER A 741 3.77 -16.37 35.96
C SER A 741 3.35 -15.84 34.59
N THR A 742 2.53 -14.78 34.54
CA THR A 742 2.11 -14.13 33.29
C THR A 742 3.29 -13.55 32.52
N VAL A 743 4.22 -12.85 33.19
CA VAL A 743 5.45 -12.32 32.57
C VAL A 743 6.28 -13.44 31.96
N THR A 744 6.45 -14.54 32.71
CA THR A 744 7.21 -15.71 32.26
C THR A 744 6.54 -16.40 31.07
N ALA A 745 5.21 -16.53 31.07
CA ALA A 745 4.46 -17.13 29.98
C ALA A 745 4.55 -16.29 28.69
N ILE A 746 4.42 -14.96 28.79
CA ILE A 746 4.53 -14.04 27.65
C ILE A 746 5.94 -14.05 27.08
N GLU A 747 6.97 -14.04 27.94
CA GLU A 747 8.35 -14.20 27.49
C GLU A 747 8.55 -15.52 26.74
N ALA A 748 8.08 -16.64 27.28
CA ALA A 748 8.32 -17.95 26.69
C ALA A 748 7.58 -18.13 25.35
N GLU A 749 6.33 -17.67 25.27
CA GLU A 749 5.43 -18.00 24.15
C GLU A 749 5.34 -16.90 23.09
N LEU A 750 5.54 -15.62 23.46
CA LEU A 750 5.33 -14.48 22.56
C LEU A 750 6.61 -13.71 22.23
N ARG A 751 7.70 -13.84 22.99
CA ARG A 751 8.98 -13.20 22.63
C ARG A 751 9.67 -13.93 21.47
N SER A 752 10.24 -13.17 20.55
CA SER A 752 11.14 -13.68 19.51
C SER A 752 12.22 -12.66 19.19
N GLY A 753 13.46 -12.97 19.59
CA GLY A 753 14.59 -12.04 19.47
C GLY A 753 14.33 -10.72 20.20
N SER A 754 14.45 -9.62 19.45
CA SER A 754 14.28 -8.23 19.89
C SER A 754 12.82 -7.80 20.04
N THR A 755 11.86 -8.66 19.69
CA THR A 755 10.44 -8.30 19.61
C THR A 755 9.54 -9.26 20.39
N VAL A 756 8.29 -8.82 20.61
CA VAL A 756 7.24 -9.63 21.23
C VAL A 756 6.00 -9.55 20.34
N TYR A 757 5.43 -10.70 19.99
CA TYR A 757 4.18 -10.78 19.24
C TYR A 757 3.01 -10.31 20.10
N ARG A 758 1.97 -9.75 19.49
CA ARG A 758 0.73 -9.40 20.22
C ARG A 758 0.12 -10.66 20.84
N TYR A 759 0.02 -11.70 20.02
CA TYR A 759 -0.50 -13.03 20.33
C TYR A 759 -0.07 -14.02 19.22
N ARG A 760 -0.36 -15.33 19.39
CA ARG A 760 -0.09 -16.38 18.37
C ARG A 760 -1.29 -17.27 18.09
N ARG A 761 -2.47 -16.67 17.93
CA ARG A 761 -3.75 -17.33 17.61
C ARG A 761 -4.22 -16.96 16.20
N ASP A 762 -5.19 -17.72 15.70
CA ASP A 762 -5.94 -17.37 14.50
C ASP A 762 -6.95 -16.25 14.82
N ASP A 763 -6.73 -15.07 14.26
CA ASP A 763 -7.55 -13.86 14.39
C ASP A 763 -8.49 -13.65 13.19
N GLY A 764 -8.68 -14.68 12.35
CA GLY A 764 -9.57 -14.65 11.20
C GLY A 764 -8.99 -13.97 9.96
N LEU A 765 -7.71 -13.55 10.00
CA LEU A 765 -6.99 -13.00 8.86
C LEU A 765 -5.86 -13.93 8.40
N PRO A 766 -5.70 -14.17 7.09
CA PRO A 766 -4.65 -15.03 6.57
C PRO A 766 -3.27 -14.38 6.70
N GLY A 767 -2.24 -15.21 6.80
CA GLY A 767 -0.86 -14.77 6.98
C GLY A 767 -0.47 -14.62 8.45
N GLY A 768 0.76 -14.17 8.68
CA GLY A 768 1.30 -13.85 10.00
C GLY A 768 1.45 -12.34 10.22
N GLU A 769 2.28 -12.00 11.21
CA GLU A 769 2.73 -10.64 11.48
C GLU A 769 4.19 -10.66 11.96
N GLY A 770 4.82 -9.50 12.07
CA GLY A 770 6.07 -9.30 12.81
C GLY A 770 5.83 -9.14 14.32
N GLY A 771 6.91 -9.17 15.10
CA GLY A 771 6.82 -8.81 16.51
C GLY A 771 6.77 -7.29 16.69
N PHE A 772 6.02 -6.82 17.69
CA PHE A 772 5.80 -5.40 17.94
C PHE A 772 6.87 -4.84 18.88
N HIS A 773 7.44 -3.68 18.55
CA HIS A 773 8.38 -2.99 19.43
C HIS A 773 7.73 -2.55 20.75
N ILE A 774 6.47 -2.11 20.71
CA ILE A 774 5.74 -1.70 21.91
C ILE A 774 5.47 -2.86 22.88
N CYS A 775 5.19 -4.06 22.36
CA CYS A 775 5.01 -5.24 23.20
C CYS A 775 6.32 -5.65 23.87
N ALA A 776 7.45 -5.52 23.15
CA ALA A 776 8.77 -5.71 23.74
C ALA A 776 9.07 -4.68 24.83
N ALA A 777 8.65 -3.42 24.63
CA ALA A 777 8.77 -2.37 25.64
C ALA A 777 7.95 -2.69 26.91
N TRP A 778 6.73 -3.20 26.76
CA TRP A 778 5.91 -3.64 27.89
C TRP A 778 6.54 -4.81 28.65
N LEU A 779 7.18 -5.75 27.95
CA LEU A 779 7.92 -6.84 28.58
C LEU A 779 9.15 -6.34 29.35
N ILE A 780 9.89 -5.38 28.79
CA ILE A 780 10.99 -4.70 29.50
C ILE A 780 10.49 -4.04 30.78
N GLU A 781 9.39 -3.31 30.72
CA GLU A 781 8.80 -2.68 31.90
C GLU A 781 8.36 -3.73 32.95
N ALA A 782 7.75 -4.81 32.50
CA ALA A 782 7.36 -5.92 33.37
C ALA A 782 8.57 -6.60 34.02
N TYR A 783 9.67 -6.79 33.29
CA TYR A 783 10.93 -7.28 33.85
C TYR A 783 11.44 -6.35 34.95
N LEU A 784 11.46 -5.03 34.71
CA LEU A 784 11.90 -4.07 35.73
C LEU A 784 11.02 -4.11 36.98
N LEU A 785 9.69 -4.16 36.81
CA LEU A 785 8.74 -4.27 37.92
C LEU A 785 8.87 -5.57 38.72
N THR A 786 9.30 -6.65 38.07
CA THR A 786 9.49 -7.97 38.70
C THR A 786 10.92 -8.21 39.20
N GLY A 787 11.81 -7.22 39.10
CA GLY A 787 13.19 -7.29 39.58
C GLY A 787 14.19 -7.95 38.61
N ARG A 788 13.78 -8.22 37.37
CA ARG A 788 14.54 -8.87 36.29
C ARG A 788 15.31 -7.87 35.42
N ARG A 789 16.12 -7.02 36.07
CA ARG A 789 16.75 -5.87 35.39
C ARG A 789 17.73 -6.26 34.28
N THR A 790 18.48 -7.35 34.43
CA THR A 790 19.44 -7.79 33.42
C THR A 790 18.72 -8.14 32.11
N GLU A 791 17.61 -8.89 32.18
CA GLU A 791 16.81 -9.23 31.01
C GLU A 791 16.18 -7.98 30.35
N ALA A 792 15.81 -6.99 31.16
CA ALA A 792 15.33 -5.69 30.67
C ALA A 792 16.41 -4.93 29.89
N GLU A 793 17.64 -4.86 30.40
CA GLU A 793 18.77 -4.19 29.75
C GLU A 793 19.16 -4.90 28.44
N GLU A 794 19.17 -6.23 28.44
CA GLU A 794 19.47 -7.04 27.26
C GLU A 794 18.42 -6.86 26.15
N LEU A 795 17.12 -6.95 26.48
CA LEU A 795 16.05 -6.75 25.50
C LEU A 795 16.01 -5.30 25.01
N PHE A 796 16.24 -4.31 25.88
CA PHE A 796 16.30 -2.91 25.46
C PHE A 796 17.44 -2.63 24.48
N THR A 797 18.61 -3.25 24.69
CA THR A 797 19.73 -3.16 23.74
C THR A 797 19.34 -3.68 22.36
N GLN A 798 18.62 -4.81 22.32
CA GLN A 798 18.14 -5.40 21.08
C GLN A 798 17.10 -4.53 20.36
N ILE A 799 16.23 -3.81 21.08
CA ILE A 799 15.30 -2.83 20.48
C ILE A 799 16.08 -1.65 19.88
N VAL A 800 17.11 -1.15 20.58
CA VAL A 800 17.96 -0.06 20.09
C VAL A 800 18.69 -0.45 18.81
N ASP A 801 19.22 -1.68 18.73
CA ASP A 801 19.91 -2.19 17.54
C ASP A 801 18.96 -2.38 16.35
N ALA A 802 17.65 -2.52 16.59
CA ALA A 802 16.63 -2.60 15.54
C ALA A 802 16.19 -1.22 15.00
N ALA A 803 16.61 -0.12 15.63
CA ALA A 803 16.31 1.22 15.13
C ALA A 803 17.02 1.46 13.79
N GLY A 804 16.33 2.14 12.88
CA GLY A 804 16.89 2.53 11.59
C GLY A 804 18.14 3.43 11.75
N PRO A 805 18.96 3.60 10.70
CA PRO A 805 20.20 4.38 10.76
C PRO A 805 19.99 5.86 11.14
N THR A 806 18.77 6.38 11.02
CA THR A 806 18.39 7.75 11.42
C THR A 806 17.65 7.80 12.77
N GLY A 807 17.54 6.66 13.47
CA GLY A 807 16.94 6.52 14.78
C GLY A 807 15.42 6.38 14.80
N LEU A 808 14.81 6.04 13.65
CA LEU A 808 13.37 5.83 13.52
C LEU A 808 13.01 4.35 13.68
N LEU A 809 11.84 4.09 14.27
CA LEU A 809 11.31 2.74 14.46
C LEU A 809 9.97 2.59 13.72
N PRO A 810 9.79 1.47 12.97
CA PRO A 810 8.49 1.09 12.43
C PRO A 810 7.59 0.54 13.53
N GLU A 811 6.39 0.08 13.18
CA GLU A 811 5.49 -0.63 14.09
C GLU A 811 6.06 -1.99 14.55
N GLN A 812 6.59 -2.76 13.61
CA GLN A 812 6.96 -4.16 13.80
C GLN A 812 8.35 -4.48 13.23
N PHE A 813 8.87 -5.63 13.63
CA PHE A 813 10.06 -6.21 13.06
C PHE A 813 9.91 -7.73 12.93
N ASP A 814 10.35 -8.27 11.80
CA ASP A 814 10.44 -9.70 11.54
C ASP A 814 11.78 -10.23 12.07
N PRO A 815 11.79 -10.98 13.18
CA PRO A 815 13.04 -11.48 13.76
C PRO A 815 13.68 -12.61 12.93
N ILE A 816 12.98 -13.19 11.95
CA ILE A 816 13.50 -14.26 11.10
C ILE A 816 14.11 -13.67 9.83
N ALA A 817 13.38 -12.76 9.18
CA ALA A 817 13.86 -12.09 7.97
C ALA A 817 14.75 -10.87 8.27
N GLU A 818 14.89 -10.50 9.54
CA GLU A 818 15.67 -9.36 10.04
C GLU A 818 15.32 -8.06 9.31
N ARG A 819 14.02 -7.77 9.19
CA ARG A 819 13.51 -6.59 8.48
C ARG A 819 12.34 -5.95 9.20
N SER A 820 12.22 -4.65 9.04
CA SER A 820 11.10 -3.87 9.57
C SER A 820 9.81 -4.09 8.79
N LEU A 821 8.70 -4.01 9.51
CA LEU A 821 7.34 -4.25 9.05
C LEU A 821 6.36 -3.23 9.68
N GLY A 822 5.17 -3.10 9.10
CA GLY A 822 4.13 -2.18 9.56
C GLY A 822 4.45 -0.70 9.32
N ASN A 823 3.57 0.18 9.78
CA ASN A 823 3.64 1.61 9.47
C ASN A 823 4.87 2.33 10.07
N HIS A 824 5.31 3.44 9.46
CA HIS A 824 6.60 4.08 9.78
C HIS A 824 6.63 5.61 9.65
N PRO A 825 7.37 6.32 10.54
CA PRO A 825 7.66 5.85 11.89
C PRO A 825 6.35 5.69 12.66
N GLN A 826 6.34 4.80 13.64
CA GLN A 826 5.15 4.51 14.42
C GLN A 826 5.29 5.07 15.85
N ALA A 827 4.23 5.70 16.35
CA ALA A 827 4.26 6.41 17.64
C ALA A 827 4.50 5.49 18.85
N TYR A 828 3.78 4.36 18.97
CA TYR A 828 4.04 3.34 20.01
C TYR A 828 5.48 2.87 20.10
N SER A 829 6.16 2.60 18.99
CA SER A 829 7.54 2.13 19.03
C SER A 829 8.47 3.17 19.67
N HIS A 830 8.25 4.44 19.35
CA HIS A 830 8.95 5.56 19.96
C HIS A 830 8.54 5.82 21.42
N ILE A 831 7.25 5.67 21.77
CA ILE A 831 6.76 5.69 23.16
C ILE A 831 7.48 4.63 24.00
N GLY A 832 7.52 3.38 23.50
CA GLY A 832 8.15 2.26 24.17
C GLY A 832 9.64 2.50 24.43
N LEU A 833 10.36 3.02 23.44
CA LEU A 833 11.78 3.35 23.57
C LEU A 833 12.02 4.42 24.64
N ILE A 834 11.28 5.53 24.61
CA ILE A 834 11.40 6.63 25.59
C ILE A 834 11.13 6.09 27.00
N ARG A 835 10.04 5.34 27.16
CA ARG A 835 9.63 4.80 28.46
C ARG A 835 10.66 3.84 29.04
N CYS A 836 11.17 2.90 28.23
CA CYS A 836 12.22 1.96 28.67
C CYS A 836 13.50 2.71 29.09
N ALA A 837 13.95 3.69 28.31
CA ALA A 837 15.14 4.47 28.63
C ALA A 837 14.98 5.26 29.93
N ASN A 838 13.80 5.84 30.18
CA ASN A 838 13.48 6.55 31.42
C ASN A 838 13.51 5.61 32.63
N LEU A 839 12.88 4.43 32.52
CA LEU A 839 12.85 3.45 33.62
C LEU A 839 14.23 2.87 33.91
N LEU A 840 15.04 2.59 32.89
CA LEU A 840 16.41 2.10 33.05
C LEU A 840 17.38 3.16 33.58
N SER A 841 17.04 4.44 33.48
CA SER A 841 17.88 5.52 34.05
C SER A 841 17.65 5.74 35.54
N GLN A 842 16.60 5.14 36.11
CA GLN A 842 16.33 5.09 37.55
C GLN A 842 17.11 3.93 38.18
#